data_AF-A0A954K7B7-F1
#
_entry.id   AF-A0A954K7B7-F1
#
_cell.length_a   1.000
_cell.length_b   1.000
_cell.length_c   1.000
_cell.angle_alpha   90.00
_cell.angle_beta   90.00
_cell.angle_gamma   90.00
#
_symmetry.space_group_name_H-M   'P 1'
#
loop_
_entity.id
_entity.type
_entity.pdbx_description
1 polymer ?
#
loop_
_entity_poly.entity_id
_entity_poly.type
_entity_poly.pdbx_seq_one_letter_code
_entity_poly.pdbx_strand_id
1 'polypeptide(L)'
;MKRLYVTLLEWFLQQQGTPRRSRTQAARQIEALEVRTMLAAHPLADAPDVEFQVDQDWGSGRTANLILHNDEGTAFTDWQLEFDFSGEIQSLWNAEVENLGGGRYRVTPPSWDHTLEAGETLAIGLVAVGPYSEPSGYAFNGNGSPVDPDPDPDPVVNAPNQPSVSVLADQASGGFRVTLNLWAGSAANHWKLYENGTLIYEADLTGNATPQTDSLLITNRDYGVFRYQVEVSNAGGATMSDEVVYVAGNASLISIDGVDSAAQALQVTIDQETVYEYTLTSPSAAGQFSVAVSNSRAVTAEIVNGNTLRITGLEAGRSSVRIADVESGEDRYIGFRVRTAEGALPGLPDYLTIGSVSEDTTGDLAFWQDFDGSDSLTGKYVDSRYIYLNGGPITGWRSWDPDRVSSYVRESMKLGMIPQFVYYNIPDGGESYTTDLAHIQSQSYMENYFRDLKYALDTIRTEAGDELVQMILEPDFIGYLMQNAGMSASAISAMTSAAYSSGVLQEGVDPQFDNTVTGLIEAINYTISHFAPNVEFGWQFNLWASPGIETPIPGTGIVHLTDTMGVAAGRPAIAREAELIAEYYMDAGILSYGAGFISLDKYGLDAGAQNGAASNPESSTWFWNSDHWQNYLLIVQTLTETTGREMVLWQLPVGHINDSLAENPYDENGVFDPLTNTTRQYEDSAASFFLGDTFTASGNRLDYFSTNELGDAKLTVS
;
A
#
# COMPACT_ATOMS: atom_id res chain seq x y z
N MET A 1 -26.85 -48.76 -32.69
CA MET A 1 -27.06 -47.30 -32.68
C MET A 1 -25.83 -46.73 -31.97
N LYS A 2 -24.66 -46.49 -32.58
CA LYS A 2 -24.23 -45.89 -33.87
C LYS A 2 -24.62 -44.40 -34.00
N ARG A 3 -23.57 -43.55 -33.88
CA ARG A 3 -23.46 -42.09 -34.07
C ARG A 3 -24.02 -41.28 -32.89
N LEU A 4 -23.30 -40.44 -32.16
CA LEU A 4 -22.06 -39.71 -32.42
C LEU A 4 -21.11 -39.80 -31.20
N TYR A 5 -20.05 -40.57 -31.36
CA TYR A 5 -18.75 -40.48 -30.69
C TYR A 5 -17.78 -40.74 -31.85
N VAL A 6 -16.73 -39.92 -32.00
CA VAL A 6 -15.69 -39.89 -33.08
C VAL A 6 -15.76 -38.61 -33.92
N THR A 7 -15.22 -37.53 -33.38
CA THR A 7 -14.39 -36.52 -34.09
C THR A 7 -13.71 -35.59 -33.07
N LEU A 8 -12.82 -36.15 -32.24
CA LEU A 8 -11.92 -35.38 -31.36
C LEU A 8 -10.62 -36.18 -31.07
N LEU A 9 -10.21 -37.02 -32.03
CA LEU A 9 -9.02 -37.89 -31.93
C LEU A 9 -8.14 -37.86 -33.19
N GLU A 10 -8.24 -36.80 -34.01
CA GLU A 10 -7.40 -36.60 -35.20
C GLU A 10 -6.54 -35.32 -35.15
N TRP A 11 -6.54 -34.59 -34.03
CA TRP A 11 -5.67 -33.41 -33.86
C TRP A 11 -4.41 -33.67 -33.01
N PHE A 12 -4.37 -34.78 -32.25
CA PHE A 12 -3.28 -35.09 -31.31
C PHE A 12 -2.19 -36.03 -31.85
N LEU A 13 -2.16 -36.33 -33.16
CA LEU A 13 -1.23 -37.32 -33.76
C LEU A 13 -0.30 -36.76 -34.86
N GLN A 14 -0.17 -35.44 -34.96
CA GLN A 14 0.91 -34.78 -35.70
C GLN A 14 1.36 -33.63 -34.79
N GLN A 15 2.51 -33.61 -34.12
CA GLN A 15 3.86 -33.86 -34.63
C GLN A 15 4.82 -34.16 -33.47
N GLN A 16 5.67 -35.19 -33.60
CA GLN A 16 6.96 -35.26 -32.90
C GLN A 16 8.09 -35.41 -33.93
N GLY A 17 9.21 -34.71 -33.68
CA GLY A 17 10.54 -35.09 -34.19
C GLY A 17 11.27 -34.07 -35.08
N THR A 18 12.07 -33.20 -34.44
CA THR A 18 13.49 -32.78 -34.68
C THR A 18 14.16 -33.04 -36.06
N PRO A 19 15.23 -32.31 -36.52
CA PRO A 19 16.17 -31.40 -35.83
C PRO A 19 16.64 -30.11 -36.60
N ARG A 20 17.48 -29.30 -35.92
CA ARG A 20 18.29 -28.13 -36.36
C ARG A 20 18.73 -28.09 -37.85
N ARG A 21 18.64 -26.91 -38.49
CA ARG A 21 19.61 -26.39 -39.49
C ARG A 21 19.60 -24.86 -39.57
N SER A 22 20.77 -24.33 -39.97
CA SER A 22 21.29 -22.99 -39.73
C SER A 22 21.10 -21.98 -40.87
N ARG A 23 21.48 -20.71 -40.57
CA ARG A 23 21.71 -19.52 -41.42
C ARG A 23 20.44 -18.73 -41.73
N THR A 24 20.39 -17.40 -41.56
CA THR A 24 21.40 -16.43 -42.01
C THR A 24 21.32 -15.14 -41.18
N GLN A 25 22.46 -14.64 -40.69
CA GLN A 25 22.61 -13.29 -40.17
C GLN A 25 22.47 -12.32 -41.35
N ALA A 26 21.35 -11.60 -41.42
CA ALA A 26 21.20 -10.45 -42.30
C ALA A 26 21.49 -9.20 -41.45
N ALA A 27 22.71 -8.69 -41.56
CA ALA A 27 23.03 -7.34 -41.12
C ALA A 27 22.46 -6.35 -42.15
N ARG A 28 21.62 -5.42 -41.69
CA ARG A 28 21.49 -4.04 -42.24
C ARG A 28 20.64 -3.21 -41.27
N GLN A 29 21.33 -2.29 -40.61
CA GLN A 29 21.10 -0.84 -40.63
C GLN A 29 19.95 -0.39 -39.71
N ILE A 30 20.37 0.07 -38.53
CA ILE A 30 19.60 0.94 -37.65
C ILE A 30 19.53 2.30 -38.35
N GLU A 31 18.36 2.69 -38.83
CA GLU A 31 18.02 4.10 -39.02
C GLU A 31 17.57 4.63 -37.66
N ALA A 32 18.26 5.64 -37.15
CA ALA A 32 17.85 6.37 -35.97
C ALA A 32 16.71 7.32 -36.37
N LEU A 33 15.56 7.21 -35.68
CA LEU A 33 14.50 8.21 -35.74
C LEU A 33 14.76 9.28 -34.67
N GLU A 34 14.50 10.52 -35.08
CA GLU A 34 14.83 11.79 -34.45
C GLU A 34 14.20 11.99 -33.06
N VAL A 35 14.99 12.58 -32.15
CA VAL A 35 14.53 13.16 -30.88
C VAL A 35 14.04 14.57 -31.15
N ARG A 36 12.78 14.87 -30.79
CA ARG A 36 12.28 16.24 -30.72
C ARG A 36 12.53 16.78 -29.31
N THR A 37 13.54 17.63 -29.18
CA THR A 37 13.83 18.38 -27.95
C THR A 37 12.89 19.58 -27.84
N MET A 38 12.40 19.82 -26.62
CA MET A 38 11.63 21.00 -26.25
C MET A 38 12.57 22.20 -26.09
N LEU A 39 12.20 23.36 -26.64
CA LEU A 39 12.93 24.61 -26.51
C LEU A 39 13.04 25.03 -25.03
N ALA A 40 14.26 25.11 -24.50
CA ALA A 40 14.60 25.91 -23.34
C ALA A 40 14.91 27.34 -23.80
N ALA A 41 14.65 28.35 -22.97
CA ALA A 41 14.85 29.75 -23.35
C ALA A 41 16.35 30.15 -23.41
N HIS A 42 16.73 30.79 -24.52
CA HIS A 42 18.06 31.32 -24.86
C HIS A 42 18.71 32.23 -23.80
N PRO A 43 19.90 31.88 -23.30
CA PRO A 43 20.70 32.78 -22.46
C PRO A 43 21.45 33.88 -23.24
N LEU A 44 21.51 33.79 -24.57
CA LEU A 44 22.32 34.63 -25.45
C LEU A 44 21.55 34.88 -26.75
N ALA A 45 21.28 36.15 -27.11
CA ALA A 45 20.80 36.47 -28.46
C ALA A 45 21.95 36.23 -29.47
N ASP A 46 21.65 35.67 -30.65
CA ASP A 46 22.62 35.37 -31.72
C ASP A 46 23.67 34.29 -31.37
N ALA A 47 23.29 33.24 -30.63
CA ALA A 47 24.18 32.14 -30.23
C ALA A 47 23.41 30.80 -30.13
N PRO A 48 24.08 29.63 -30.28
CA PRO A 48 23.42 28.34 -30.11
C PRO A 48 23.01 28.11 -28.65
N ASP A 49 21.93 27.39 -28.45
CA ASP A 49 21.54 26.83 -27.16
C ASP A 49 22.60 25.87 -26.65
N VAL A 50 22.98 26.00 -25.38
CA VAL A 50 24.04 25.21 -24.76
C VAL A 50 23.48 24.39 -23.61
N GLU A 51 23.51 23.07 -23.74
CA GLU A 51 23.11 22.11 -22.71
C GLU A 51 24.35 21.37 -22.16
N PHE A 52 24.39 21.11 -20.85
CA PHE A 52 25.44 20.30 -20.22
C PHE A 52 24.83 19.07 -19.56
N GLN A 53 25.17 17.89 -20.06
CA GLN A 53 24.65 16.60 -19.59
C GLN A 53 25.77 15.74 -19.01
N VAL A 54 25.62 15.24 -17.79
CA VAL A 54 26.58 14.29 -17.20
C VAL A 54 26.18 12.86 -17.53
N ASP A 55 27.06 12.14 -18.23
CA ASP A 55 26.84 10.74 -18.60
C ASP A 55 27.18 9.78 -17.45
N GLN A 56 28.31 10.03 -16.77
CA GLN A 56 28.78 9.21 -15.65
C GLN A 56 29.63 10.06 -14.69
N ASP A 57 29.36 9.98 -13.39
CA ASP A 57 30.17 10.59 -12.33
C ASP A 57 30.65 9.50 -11.35
N TRP A 58 31.96 9.39 -11.15
CA TRP A 58 32.58 8.42 -10.23
C TRP A 58 33.23 9.09 -9.00
N GLY A 59 32.81 10.32 -8.68
CA GLY A 59 33.20 11.09 -7.51
C GLY A 59 34.51 11.87 -7.66
N SER A 60 35.55 11.26 -8.22
CA SER A 60 36.84 11.93 -8.49
C SER A 60 36.97 12.49 -9.91
N GLY A 61 36.04 12.13 -10.80
CA GLY A 61 35.93 12.62 -12.17
C GLY A 61 34.60 12.22 -12.80
N ARG A 62 34.35 12.75 -14.00
CA ARG A 62 33.10 12.57 -14.75
C ARG A 62 33.32 12.59 -16.25
N THR A 63 32.44 11.90 -16.97
CA THR A 63 32.20 12.08 -18.41
C THR A 63 30.91 12.87 -18.61
N ALA A 64 30.94 13.89 -19.45
CA ALA A 64 29.81 14.76 -19.74
C ALA A 64 29.81 15.22 -21.20
N ASN A 65 28.66 15.69 -21.69
CA ASN A 65 28.49 16.31 -23.00
C ASN A 65 28.09 17.77 -22.85
N LEU A 66 28.69 18.64 -23.67
CA LEU A 66 28.28 20.00 -23.93
C LEU A 66 27.63 20.02 -25.32
N ILE A 67 26.32 20.27 -25.38
CA ILE A 67 25.51 20.15 -26.60
C ILE A 67 25.18 21.56 -27.09
N LEU A 68 25.58 21.89 -28.32
CA LEU A 68 25.28 23.17 -28.97
C LEU A 68 24.17 22.95 -29.99
N HIS A 69 23.01 23.59 -29.83
CA HIS A 69 21.92 23.57 -30.80
C HIS A 69 21.81 24.94 -31.47
N ASN A 70 22.13 25.02 -32.77
CA ASN A 70 21.90 26.24 -33.54
C ASN A 70 20.45 26.27 -34.01
N ASP A 71 19.59 26.95 -33.27
CA ASP A 71 18.19 27.14 -33.63
C ASP A 71 17.96 28.45 -34.42
N GLU A 72 19.03 29.18 -34.74
CA GLU A 72 18.98 30.40 -35.55
C GLU A 72 18.77 30.10 -37.04
N GLY A 73 18.29 31.10 -37.79
CA GLY A 73 18.07 31.01 -39.23
C GLY A 73 19.34 31.01 -40.10
N THR A 74 20.53 31.10 -39.50
CA THR A 74 21.82 31.22 -40.19
C THR A 74 22.88 30.32 -39.56
N ALA A 75 23.79 29.80 -40.37
CA ALA A 75 24.92 29.00 -39.90
C ALA A 75 25.96 29.85 -39.15
N PHE A 76 26.55 29.29 -38.09
CA PHE A 76 27.70 29.87 -37.40
C PHE A 76 28.99 29.28 -37.96
N THR A 77 29.84 30.12 -38.55
CA THR A 77 31.17 29.70 -39.03
C THR A 77 32.28 30.22 -38.11
N ASP A 78 33.36 29.45 -37.98
CA ASP A 78 34.53 29.80 -37.15
C ASP A 78 34.16 30.19 -35.71
N TRP A 79 33.22 29.44 -35.12
CA TRP A 79 32.65 29.79 -33.84
C TRP A 79 33.60 29.59 -32.66
N GLN A 80 33.36 30.29 -31.56
CA GLN A 80 34.13 30.18 -30.34
C GLN A 80 33.19 30.30 -29.15
N LEU A 81 33.18 29.28 -28.29
CA LEU A 81 32.44 29.27 -27.04
C LEU A 81 33.41 29.38 -25.86
N GLU A 82 33.25 30.38 -25.01
CA GLU A 82 33.94 30.47 -23.73
C GLU A 82 32.97 30.25 -22.58
N PHE A 83 33.44 29.62 -21.50
CA PHE A 83 32.67 29.42 -20.28
C PHE A 83 33.57 29.27 -19.05
N ASP A 84 33.01 29.54 -17.89
CA ASP A 84 33.62 29.28 -16.59
C ASP A 84 33.23 27.87 -16.11
N PHE A 85 34.22 27.06 -15.73
CA PHE A 85 34.06 25.69 -15.26
C PHE A 85 35.09 25.37 -14.17
N SER A 86 34.62 24.93 -13.00
CA SER A 86 35.49 24.71 -11.84
C SER A 86 36.25 23.38 -11.87
N GLY A 87 35.83 22.45 -12.75
CA GLY A 87 36.54 21.21 -13.02
C GLY A 87 37.75 21.39 -13.94
N GLU A 88 38.67 20.43 -13.89
CA GLU A 88 39.81 20.35 -14.82
C GLU A 88 39.46 19.40 -15.98
N ILE A 89 39.33 19.95 -17.20
CA ILE A 89 39.08 19.14 -18.41
C ILE A 89 40.37 18.39 -18.77
N GLN A 90 40.32 17.05 -18.68
CA GLN A 90 41.45 16.15 -18.97
C GLN A 90 41.50 15.77 -20.46
N SER A 91 40.33 15.59 -21.08
CA SER A 91 40.20 15.34 -22.51
C SER A 91 38.84 15.80 -23.02
N LEU A 92 38.78 16.16 -24.29
CA LEU A 92 37.57 16.59 -25.00
C LEU A 92 37.61 16.07 -26.44
N TRP A 93 36.46 15.73 -27.01
CA TRP A 93 36.32 15.31 -28.41
C TRP A 93 35.16 16.04 -29.11
N ASN A 94 35.15 15.98 -30.44
CA ASN A 94 34.23 16.72 -31.33
C ASN A 94 34.37 18.26 -31.29
N ALA A 95 35.37 18.79 -30.58
CA ALA A 95 35.82 20.17 -30.65
C ALA A 95 37.28 20.27 -30.16
N GLU A 96 37.86 21.47 -30.19
CA GLU A 96 39.19 21.77 -29.64
C GLU A 96 39.03 22.63 -28.38
N VAL A 97 39.83 22.38 -27.34
CA VAL A 97 39.72 23.09 -26.05
C VAL A 97 41.03 23.79 -25.66
N GLU A 98 40.90 25.04 -25.20
CA GLU A 98 41.96 25.87 -24.64
C GLU A 98 41.60 26.25 -23.19
N ASN A 99 42.47 25.94 -22.23
CA ASN A 99 42.33 26.40 -20.84
C ASN A 99 42.91 27.81 -20.71
N LEU A 100 42.05 28.80 -20.46
CA LEU A 100 42.44 30.22 -20.37
C LEU A 100 42.97 30.60 -18.96
N GLY A 101 42.98 29.65 -18.02
CA GLY A 101 43.35 29.86 -16.63
C GLY A 101 42.21 30.46 -15.80
N GLY A 102 42.32 30.37 -14.46
CA GLY A 102 41.33 30.93 -13.54
C GLY A 102 39.96 30.22 -13.54
N GLY A 103 39.88 29.00 -14.05
CA GLY A 103 38.62 28.24 -14.18
C GLY A 103 37.84 28.59 -15.45
N ARG A 104 38.46 29.19 -16.47
CA ARG A 104 37.81 29.55 -17.74
C ARG A 104 38.36 28.72 -18.90
N TYR A 105 37.46 28.27 -19.77
CA TYR A 105 37.79 27.48 -20.95
C TYR A 105 37.24 28.12 -22.21
N ARG A 106 37.90 27.82 -23.32
CA ARG A 106 37.47 28.18 -24.67
C ARG A 106 37.39 26.90 -25.50
N VAL A 107 36.29 26.73 -26.21
CA VAL A 107 36.04 25.64 -27.14
C VAL A 107 35.85 26.21 -28.54
N THR A 108 36.53 25.62 -29.52
CA THR A 108 36.46 25.99 -30.94
C THR A 108 36.14 24.76 -31.80
N PRO A 109 35.68 24.92 -33.05
CA PRO A 109 35.19 23.81 -33.86
C PRO A 109 36.31 22.81 -34.13
N PRO A 110 35.97 21.53 -34.38
CA PRO A 110 36.97 20.55 -34.76
C PRO A 110 37.61 20.91 -36.10
N SER A 111 38.89 20.56 -36.29
CA SER A 111 39.67 20.92 -37.51
C SER A 111 39.12 20.40 -38.85
N TRP A 112 38.08 19.55 -38.83
CA TRP A 112 37.46 18.96 -40.00
C TRP A 112 36.06 19.52 -40.30
N ASP A 113 35.46 20.28 -39.38
CA ASP A 113 34.20 20.98 -39.59
C ASP A 113 34.14 22.28 -38.78
N HIS A 114 34.10 23.39 -39.50
CA HIS A 114 34.20 24.74 -38.94
C HIS A 114 32.84 25.45 -38.90
N THR A 115 31.75 24.75 -39.23
CA THR A 115 30.41 25.31 -39.35
C THR A 115 29.45 24.59 -38.42
N LEU A 116 28.55 25.33 -37.79
CA LEU A 116 27.36 24.80 -37.13
C LEU A 116 26.15 25.34 -37.91
N GLU A 117 25.56 24.49 -38.75
CA GLU A 117 24.49 24.87 -39.68
C GLU A 117 23.20 25.26 -38.95
N ALA A 118 22.31 26.00 -39.62
CA ALA A 118 21.00 26.32 -39.06
C ALA A 118 20.18 25.04 -38.79
N GLY A 119 19.67 24.89 -37.58
CA GLY A 119 18.97 23.71 -37.07
C GLY A 119 19.88 22.55 -36.61
N GLU A 120 21.21 22.69 -36.68
CA GLU A 120 22.15 21.63 -36.34
C GLU A 120 22.40 21.52 -34.83
N THR A 121 22.61 20.29 -34.35
CA THR A 121 23.05 20.01 -32.97
C THR A 121 24.42 19.34 -32.96
N LEU A 122 25.38 19.93 -32.25
CA LEU A 122 26.72 19.39 -32.04
C LEU A 122 26.92 18.97 -30.57
N ALA A 123 27.14 17.67 -30.34
CA ALA A 123 27.50 17.15 -29.01
C ALA A 123 29.02 17.03 -28.83
N ILE A 124 29.54 17.78 -27.85
CA ILE A 124 30.96 17.86 -27.50
C ILE A 124 31.18 17.10 -26.19
N GLY A 125 31.82 15.94 -26.24
CA GLY A 125 32.05 15.14 -25.03
C GLY A 125 33.37 15.49 -24.34
N LEU A 126 33.38 15.43 -23.01
CA LEU A 126 34.52 15.77 -22.16
C LEU A 126 34.67 14.83 -20.96
N VAL A 127 35.93 14.63 -20.54
CA VAL A 127 36.30 14.01 -19.26
C VAL A 127 36.86 15.11 -18.36
N ALA A 128 36.26 15.30 -17.18
CA ALA A 128 36.70 16.28 -16.20
C ALA A 128 36.99 15.66 -14.83
N VAL A 129 37.94 16.23 -14.09
CA VAL A 129 38.27 15.86 -12.69
C VAL A 129 38.10 17.08 -11.78
N GLY A 130 37.87 16.83 -10.48
CA GLY A 130 37.63 17.90 -9.49
C GLY A 130 36.16 17.96 -9.03
N PRO A 131 35.76 18.97 -8.22
CA PRO A 131 34.40 19.08 -7.69
C PRO A 131 33.35 19.20 -8.79
N TYR A 132 32.11 18.79 -8.50
CA TYR A 132 30.99 18.97 -9.43
C TYR A 132 30.69 20.46 -9.60
N SER A 133 30.60 20.89 -10.85
CA SER A 133 30.09 22.20 -11.23
C SER A 133 29.55 22.12 -12.64
N GLU A 134 28.44 22.78 -12.91
CA GLU A 134 27.98 23.02 -14.27
C GLU A 134 28.74 24.22 -14.87
N PRO A 135 29.05 24.21 -16.17
CA PRO A 135 29.65 25.37 -16.81
C PRO A 135 28.66 26.55 -16.80
N SER A 136 29.21 27.75 -16.65
CA SER A 136 28.43 28.99 -16.53
C SER A 136 29.14 30.14 -17.24
N GLY A 137 28.48 31.30 -17.37
CA GLY A 137 29.12 32.47 -17.98
C GLY A 137 29.47 32.30 -19.46
N TYR A 138 28.61 31.59 -20.22
CA TYR A 138 28.81 31.33 -21.63
C TYR A 138 28.96 32.64 -22.44
N ALA A 139 29.95 32.68 -23.32
CA ALA A 139 30.14 33.73 -24.31
C ALA A 139 30.45 33.10 -25.67
N PHE A 140 29.59 33.32 -26.65
CA PHE A 140 29.71 32.76 -27.99
C PHE A 140 30.05 33.85 -29.01
N ASN A 141 30.94 33.55 -29.95
CA ASN A 141 31.25 34.41 -31.10
C ASN A 141 31.31 33.54 -32.36
N GLY A 142 30.62 33.93 -33.45
CA GLY A 142 30.72 33.26 -34.75
C GLY A 142 30.53 34.24 -35.91
N ASN A 143 31.14 33.96 -37.06
CA ASN A 143 30.88 34.72 -38.29
C ASN A 143 29.58 34.20 -38.91
N GLY A 144 28.51 35.03 -38.86
CA GLY A 144 27.20 34.64 -39.37
C GLY A 144 25.98 35.32 -38.72
N SER A 145 26.15 36.16 -37.68
CA SER A 145 25.01 36.82 -36.99
C SER A 145 24.00 37.43 -37.97
N PRO A 146 22.70 37.08 -37.85
CA PRO A 146 21.67 37.59 -38.74
C PRO A 146 21.51 39.12 -38.56
N VAL A 147 21.31 39.83 -39.68
CA VAL A 147 20.82 41.20 -39.66
C VAL A 147 19.30 41.11 -39.76
N ASP A 148 18.62 41.39 -38.65
CA ASP A 148 17.16 41.35 -38.49
C ASP A 148 16.43 42.22 -39.54
N PRO A 149 15.56 41.65 -40.39
CA PRO A 149 14.58 42.39 -41.16
C PRO A 149 13.18 42.27 -40.54
N ASP A 150 12.80 43.33 -39.83
CA ASP A 150 11.46 43.72 -39.32
C ASP A 150 11.25 43.38 -37.82
N PRO A 151 10.97 44.39 -36.97
CA PRO A 151 10.98 44.22 -35.53
C PRO A 151 9.79 43.36 -35.12
N ASP A 152 10.07 42.19 -34.55
CA ASP A 152 9.15 41.52 -33.65
C ASP A 152 8.75 42.54 -32.55
N PRO A 153 7.51 42.57 -32.07
CA PRO A 153 7.09 43.57 -31.11
C PRO A 153 8.00 43.48 -29.89
N ASP A 154 8.63 44.62 -29.55
CA ASP A 154 9.56 44.75 -28.42
C ASP A 154 9.09 43.91 -27.21
N PRO A 155 10.00 43.21 -26.50
CA PRO A 155 9.66 42.64 -25.19
C PRO A 155 9.01 43.76 -24.38
N VAL A 156 7.82 43.51 -23.82
CA VAL A 156 7.09 44.57 -23.12
C VAL A 156 7.99 45.13 -22.04
N VAL A 157 8.48 46.35 -22.26
CA VAL A 157 9.46 46.98 -21.39
C VAL A 157 8.83 47.00 -19.99
N ASN A 158 9.50 46.33 -19.04
CA ASN A 158 9.12 46.13 -17.64
C ASN A 158 8.26 44.90 -17.29
N ALA A 159 8.02 43.90 -18.15
CA ALA A 159 7.41 42.62 -17.71
C ALA A 159 8.38 41.76 -16.87
N PRO A 160 7.90 40.89 -15.95
CA PRO A 160 8.76 39.94 -15.25
C PRO A 160 9.31 38.87 -16.21
N ASN A 161 10.46 38.26 -15.88
CA ASN A 161 10.95 37.08 -16.62
C ASN A 161 10.11 35.84 -16.28
N GLN A 162 10.34 34.74 -16.99
CA GLN A 162 9.75 33.44 -16.65
C GLN A 162 10.16 33.05 -15.21
N PRO A 163 9.18 32.83 -14.31
CA PRO A 163 9.48 32.35 -12.96
C PRO A 163 9.78 30.84 -12.97
N SER A 164 10.40 30.36 -11.90
CA SER A 164 10.54 28.92 -11.61
C SER A 164 9.68 28.53 -10.41
N VAL A 165 9.21 27.28 -10.39
CA VAL A 165 8.47 26.70 -9.27
C VAL A 165 9.24 25.50 -8.71
N SER A 166 9.26 25.35 -7.39
CA SER A 166 9.79 24.16 -6.73
C SER A 166 8.80 23.63 -5.70
N VAL A 167 8.78 22.30 -5.52
CA VAL A 167 7.88 21.62 -4.59
C VAL A 167 8.73 20.76 -3.65
N LEU A 168 8.71 21.07 -2.36
CA LEU A 168 9.56 20.41 -1.36
C LEU A 168 8.76 20.04 -0.12
N ALA A 169 8.95 18.83 0.40
CA ALA A 169 8.31 18.39 1.64
C ALA A 169 8.70 19.31 2.83
N ASP A 170 7.73 19.66 3.66
CA ASP A 170 7.92 20.47 4.88
C ASP A 170 7.81 19.56 6.11
N GLN A 171 8.94 19.02 6.54
CA GLN A 171 9.00 18.08 7.67
C GLN A 171 8.62 18.73 9.01
N ALA A 172 8.71 20.05 9.14
CA ALA A 172 8.41 20.74 10.39
C ALA A 172 6.91 20.98 10.57
N SER A 173 6.21 21.26 9.46
CA SER A 173 4.79 21.64 9.47
C SER A 173 3.88 20.51 8.99
N GLY A 174 4.43 19.47 8.37
CA GLY A 174 3.70 18.48 7.59
C GLY A 174 3.35 19.02 6.18
N GLY A 175 3.18 18.10 5.22
CA GLY A 175 2.86 18.46 3.84
C GLY A 175 4.07 18.91 3.01
N PHE A 176 3.86 19.83 2.08
CA PHE A 176 4.90 20.36 1.20
C PHE A 176 4.70 21.84 0.87
N ARG A 177 5.80 22.52 0.54
CA ARG A 177 5.81 23.91 0.09
C ARG A 177 5.98 23.99 -1.41
N VAL A 178 5.04 24.70 -2.05
CA VAL A 178 5.21 25.16 -3.42
C VAL A 178 5.79 26.56 -3.38
N THR A 179 6.99 26.71 -3.94
CA THR A 179 7.79 27.93 -3.85
C THR A 179 7.99 28.53 -5.23
N LEU A 180 7.58 29.78 -5.38
CA LEU A 180 7.91 30.63 -6.51
C LEU A 180 9.34 31.17 -6.34
N ASN A 181 10.13 31.14 -7.41
CA ASN A 181 11.40 31.87 -7.49
C ASN A 181 11.50 32.64 -8.81
N LEU A 182 11.58 33.97 -8.71
CA LEU A 182 11.86 34.88 -9.80
C LEU A 182 13.29 35.42 -9.64
N TRP A 183 14.25 34.87 -10.37
CA TRP A 183 15.69 35.13 -10.16
C TRP A 183 16.19 36.44 -10.78
N ALA A 184 15.63 36.83 -11.93
CA ALA A 184 16.07 37.98 -12.71
C ALA A 184 14.89 38.61 -13.46
N GLY A 185 15.12 39.75 -14.12
CA GLY A 185 14.10 40.49 -14.87
C GLY A 185 13.44 41.59 -14.04
N SER A 186 12.31 42.10 -14.53
CA SER A 186 11.55 43.13 -13.82
C SER A 186 10.85 42.52 -12.61
N ALA A 187 10.81 43.25 -11.48
CA ALA A 187 10.10 42.78 -10.30
C ALA A 187 8.60 42.62 -10.57
N ALA A 188 8.03 41.52 -10.10
CA ALA A 188 6.60 41.28 -10.09
C ALA A 188 5.96 41.93 -8.85
N ASN A 189 4.69 42.34 -8.96
CA ASN A 189 3.90 42.84 -7.83
C ASN A 189 2.83 41.84 -7.37
N HIS A 190 2.56 40.80 -8.15
CA HIS A 190 1.54 39.81 -7.86
C HIS A 190 1.94 38.44 -8.42
N TRP A 191 1.57 37.37 -7.73
CA TRP A 191 1.72 36.01 -8.23
C TRP A 191 0.49 35.15 -7.98
N LYS A 192 0.33 34.14 -8.83
CA LYS A 192 -0.71 33.13 -8.77
C LYS A 192 -0.07 31.75 -8.82
N LEU A 193 -0.67 30.82 -8.09
CA LEU A 193 -0.33 29.41 -8.10
C LEU A 193 -1.49 28.61 -8.69
N TYR A 194 -1.19 27.86 -9.74
CA TYR A 194 -2.10 26.93 -10.37
C TYR A 194 -1.72 25.50 -10.00
N GLU A 195 -2.73 24.67 -9.78
CA GLU A 195 -2.62 23.23 -9.61
C GLU A 195 -3.55 22.53 -10.59
N ASN A 196 -3.01 21.60 -11.39
CA ASN A 196 -3.74 20.92 -12.46
C ASN A 196 -4.49 21.92 -13.37
N GLY A 197 -3.85 23.05 -13.67
CA GLY A 197 -4.41 24.15 -14.46
C GLY A 197 -5.47 25.03 -13.74
N THR A 198 -5.81 24.74 -12.48
CA THR A 198 -6.79 25.51 -11.69
C THR A 198 -6.09 26.44 -10.71
N LEU A 199 -6.51 27.70 -10.64
CA LEU A 199 -5.99 28.67 -9.67
C LEU A 199 -6.34 28.26 -8.23
N ILE A 200 -5.34 28.04 -7.38
CA ILE A 200 -5.53 27.64 -5.97
C ILE A 200 -5.09 28.71 -4.97
N TYR A 201 -4.23 29.65 -5.38
CA TYR A 201 -3.72 30.71 -4.51
C TYR A 201 -3.24 31.91 -5.33
N GLU A 202 -3.36 33.10 -4.76
CA GLU A 202 -2.78 34.32 -5.30
C GLU A 202 -2.38 35.28 -4.17
N ALA A 203 -1.29 36.02 -4.36
CA ALA A 203 -0.83 37.00 -3.39
C ALA A 203 0.02 38.09 -4.03
N ASP A 204 0.10 39.24 -3.35
CA ASP A 204 0.99 40.32 -3.74
C ASP A 204 2.43 40.02 -3.31
N LEU A 205 3.37 40.28 -4.21
CA LEU A 205 4.80 40.16 -3.93
C LEU A 205 5.36 41.47 -3.38
N THR A 206 6.13 41.37 -2.29
CA THR A 206 6.84 42.53 -1.74
C THR A 206 8.20 42.74 -2.42
N GLY A 207 8.64 43.99 -2.50
CA GLY A 207 9.91 44.38 -3.11
C GLY A 207 9.75 45.00 -4.50
N ASN A 208 10.81 45.64 -4.98
CA ASN A 208 10.87 46.34 -6.27
C ASN A 208 12.09 45.95 -7.12
N ALA A 209 12.74 44.84 -6.76
CA ALA A 209 13.87 44.25 -7.49
C ALA A 209 13.87 42.72 -7.30
N THR A 210 14.44 41.99 -8.26
CA THR A 210 14.70 40.55 -8.17
C THR A 210 16.05 40.28 -7.45
N PRO A 211 16.25 39.10 -6.83
CA PRO A 211 15.34 37.95 -6.81
C PRO A 211 14.13 38.15 -5.90
N GLN A 212 12.98 37.58 -6.29
CA GLN A 212 11.76 37.52 -5.48
C GLN A 212 11.36 36.06 -5.26
N THR A 213 10.89 35.76 -4.06
CA THR A 213 10.40 34.43 -3.69
C THR A 213 9.22 34.57 -2.75
N ASP A 214 8.28 33.64 -2.87
CA ASP A 214 7.18 33.43 -1.95
C ASP A 214 6.77 31.96 -1.99
N SER A 215 6.05 31.48 -0.98
CA SER A 215 5.66 30.06 -0.91
C SER A 215 4.31 29.85 -0.26
N LEU A 216 3.60 28.81 -0.71
CA LEU A 216 2.41 28.29 -0.08
C LEU A 216 2.71 26.93 0.55
N LEU A 217 2.38 26.77 1.83
CA LEU A 217 2.37 25.46 2.48
C LEU A 217 1.04 24.77 2.18
N ILE A 218 1.10 23.56 1.62
CA ILE A 218 -0.03 22.69 1.33
C ILE A 218 0.05 21.46 2.25
N THR A 219 -0.99 21.23 3.04
CA THR A 219 -1.03 20.18 4.08
C THR A 219 -2.15 19.16 3.89
N ASN A 220 -2.85 19.18 2.75
CA ASN A 220 -4.07 18.41 2.53
C ASN A 220 -4.05 17.71 1.15
N ARG A 221 -2.86 17.28 0.71
CA ARG A 221 -2.59 16.66 -0.60
C ARG A 221 -1.74 15.41 -0.42
N ASP A 222 -2.28 14.49 0.36
CA ASP A 222 -1.53 13.38 0.90
C ASP A 222 -1.40 12.19 -0.07
N TYR A 223 -2.23 12.16 -1.12
CA TYR A 223 -2.22 11.12 -2.16
C TYR A 223 -2.69 11.66 -3.51
N GLY A 224 -1.86 11.51 -4.54
CA GLY A 224 -2.20 11.92 -5.91
C GLY A 224 -1.00 12.44 -6.69
N VAL A 225 -1.25 12.76 -7.96
CA VAL A 225 -0.28 13.43 -8.85
C VAL A 225 -0.75 14.86 -9.08
N PHE A 226 0.06 15.82 -8.67
CA PHE A 226 -0.26 17.23 -8.71
C PHE A 226 0.71 17.96 -9.64
N ARG A 227 0.16 18.84 -10.48
CA ARG A 227 0.91 19.62 -11.46
C ARG A 227 0.87 21.08 -11.08
N TYR A 228 2.00 21.68 -10.74
CA TYR A 228 2.07 23.05 -10.27
C TYR A 228 2.71 23.99 -11.28
N GLN A 229 2.11 25.16 -11.44
CA GLN A 229 2.63 26.28 -12.23
C GLN A 229 2.43 27.59 -11.49
N VAL A 230 3.33 28.54 -11.67
CA VAL A 230 3.21 29.88 -11.08
C VAL A 230 3.21 30.95 -12.16
N GLU A 231 2.28 31.90 -12.05
CA GLU A 231 2.24 33.11 -12.88
C GLU A 231 2.70 34.28 -12.03
N VAL A 232 3.63 35.07 -12.52
CA VAL A 232 4.00 36.35 -11.92
C VAL A 232 3.59 37.48 -12.84
N SER A 233 3.17 38.60 -12.28
CA SER A 233 2.70 39.74 -13.07
C SER A 233 3.11 41.09 -12.47
N ASN A 234 3.15 42.10 -13.33
CA ASN A 234 3.23 43.51 -12.98
C ASN A 234 2.53 44.36 -14.06
N ALA A 235 2.68 45.70 -14.00
CA ALA A 235 2.08 46.61 -14.97
C ALA A 235 2.61 46.42 -16.43
N GLY A 236 3.76 45.79 -16.60
CA GLY A 236 4.37 45.46 -17.90
C GLY A 236 3.90 44.12 -18.48
N GLY A 237 3.29 43.22 -17.71
CA GLY A 237 2.78 41.95 -18.23
C GLY A 237 2.78 40.82 -17.20
N ALA A 238 2.52 39.61 -17.68
CA ALA A 238 2.53 38.38 -16.89
C ALA A 238 3.33 37.28 -17.60
N THR A 239 4.00 36.44 -16.82
CA THR A 239 4.78 35.29 -17.30
C THR A 239 4.48 34.07 -16.44
N MET A 240 4.49 32.88 -17.05
CA MET A 240 4.13 31.60 -16.43
C MET A 240 5.36 30.68 -16.36
N SER A 241 5.53 29.95 -15.26
CA SER A 241 6.57 28.91 -15.16
C SER A 241 6.27 27.69 -16.02
N ASP A 242 7.30 26.87 -16.23
CA ASP A 242 7.10 25.47 -16.60
C ASP A 242 6.32 24.73 -15.50
N GLU A 243 5.71 23.61 -15.89
CA GLU A 243 4.97 22.74 -14.97
C GLU A 243 5.92 21.83 -14.19
N VAL A 244 5.69 21.71 -12.89
CA VAL A 244 6.36 20.72 -12.03
C VAL A 244 5.35 19.68 -11.56
N VAL A 245 5.68 18.40 -11.80
CA VAL A 245 4.90 17.26 -11.31
C VAL A 245 5.37 16.87 -9.92
N TYR A 246 4.44 16.77 -8.98
CA TYR A 246 4.67 16.28 -7.63
C TYR A 246 3.80 15.04 -7.38
N VAL A 247 4.43 13.95 -6.96
CA VAL A 247 3.77 12.67 -6.63
C VAL A 247 3.70 12.54 -5.11
N ALA A 248 2.50 12.57 -4.55
CA ALA A 248 2.28 12.38 -3.13
C ALA A 248 1.82 10.95 -2.83
N GLY A 249 2.31 10.38 -1.72
CA GLY A 249 1.88 9.08 -1.21
C GLY A 249 2.12 7.92 -2.18
N ASN A 250 3.17 7.99 -3.00
CA ASN A 250 3.49 7.00 -4.04
C ASN A 250 2.33 6.73 -5.02
N ALA A 251 1.56 7.76 -5.36
CA ALA A 251 0.57 7.69 -6.43
C ALA A 251 1.22 7.35 -7.78
N SER A 252 0.47 6.69 -8.67
CA SER A 252 1.00 6.29 -9.97
C SER A 252 0.94 7.45 -10.97
N LEU A 253 1.83 7.51 -11.95
CA LEU A 253 1.71 8.46 -13.06
C LEU A 253 0.63 8.10 -14.09
N ILE A 254 0.06 6.89 -14.02
CA ILE A 254 -1.09 6.49 -14.84
C ILE A 254 -2.35 7.13 -14.28
N SER A 255 -3.10 7.88 -15.08
CA SER A 255 -4.38 8.48 -14.70
C SER A 255 -5.57 7.85 -15.43
N ILE A 256 -6.74 7.90 -14.78
CA ILE A 256 -8.00 7.35 -15.27
C ILE A 256 -9.02 8.48 -15.38
N ASP A 257 -9.38 8.84 -16.61
CA ASP A 257 -10.27 9.96 -16.89
C ASP A 257 -11.66 9.75 -16.28
N GLY A 258 -12.16 10.78 -15.59
CA GLY A 258 -13.49 10.75 -14.94
C GLY A 258 -13.56 9.92 -13.67
N VAL A 259 -12.48 9.24 -13.30
CA VAL A 259 -12.32 8.52 -12.02
C VAL A 259 -11.42 9.32 -11.09
N ASP A 260 -10.29 9.80 -11.60
CA ASP A 260 -9.41 10.68 -10.84
C ASP A 260 -9.99 12.09 -10.73
N SER A 261 -9.74 12.71 -9.58
CA SER A 261 -10.17 14.08 -9.28
C SER A 261 -8.97 14.91 -8.81
N ALA A 262 -9.14 15.74 -7.78
CA ALA A 262 -8.00 16.39 -7.13
C ALA A 262 -6.98 15.35 -6.64
N ALA A 263 -7.45 14.23 -6.06
CA ALA A 263 -6.63 13.08 -5.67
C ALA A 263 -6.86 11.90 -6.64
N GLN A 264 -5.92 10.95 -6.65
CA GLN A 264 -6.12 9.68 -7.35
C GLN A 264 -7.14 8.81 -6.62
N ALA A 265 -8.02 8.18 -7.39
CA ALA A 265 -8.99 7.24 -6.82
C ALA A 265 -8.28 5.98 -6.33
N LEU A 266 -8.57 5.62 -5.07
CA LEU A 266 -8.15 4.36 -4.44
C LEU A 266 -9.04 3.19 -4.88
N GLN A 267 -10.32 3.48 -5.11
CA GLN A 267 -11.34 2.48 -5.42
C GLN A 267 -12.48 3.08 -6.26
N VAL A 268 -13.08 2.27 -7.13
CA VAL A 268 -14.26 2.61 -7.94
C VAL A 268 -15.43 1.70 -7.56
N THR A 269 -16.63 2.27 -7.48
CA THR A 269 -17.87 1.50 -7.29
C THR A 269 -18.58 1.28 -8.61
N ILE A 270 -18.92 0.03 -8.92
CA ILE A 270 -19.64 -0.36 -10.13
C ILE A 270 -20.85 -1.26 -9.81
N ASP A 271 -21.76 -1.38 -10.76
CA ASP A 271 -22.95 -2.25 -10.66
C ASP A 271 -22.68 -3.65 -11.23
N GLN A 272 -23.39 -4.65 -10.73
CA GLN A 272 -23.38 -6.01 -11.30
C GLN A 272 -23.90 -6.00 -12.74
N GLU A 273 -23.39 -6.95 -13.53
CA GLU A 273 -23.78 -7.18 -14.93
C GLU A 273 -23.64 -5.94 -15.83
N THR A 274 -22.84 -4.97 -15.41
CA THR A 274 -22.68 -3.67 -16.07
C THR A 274 -21.24 -3.47 -16.55
N VAL A 275 -21.11 -2.93 -17.76
CA VAL A 275 -19.83 -2.65 -18.40
C VAL A 275 -19.53 -1.15 -18.29
N TYR A 276 -18.32 -0.83 -17.85
CA TYR A 276 -17.78 0.52 -17.77
C TYR A 276 -16.53 0.63 -18.63
N GLU A 277 -16.32 1.79 -19.24
CA GLU A 277 -15.14 2.10 -20.04
C GLU A 277 -14.50 3.38 -19.51
N TYR A 278 -13.20 3.32 -19.26
CA TYR A 278 -12.40 4.43 -18.75
C TYR A 278 -11.20 4.68 -19.67
N THR A 279 -10.93 5.95 -19.98
CA THR A 279 -9.74 6.33 -20.74
C THR A 279 -8.54 6.40 -19.81
N LEU A 280 -7.45 5.75 -20.20
CA LEU A 280 -6.17 5.77 -19.50
C LEU A 280 -5.22 6.76 -20.16
N THR A 281 -4.45 7.47 -19.34
CA THR A 281 -3.33 8.29 -19.80
C THR A 281 -2.10 8.02 -18.95
N SER A 282 -0.92 8.13 -19.55
CA SER A 282 0.36 8.07 -18.85
C SER A 282 1.35 9.06 -19.50
N PRO A 283 2.52 9.29 -18.90
CA PRO A 283 3.56 10.13 -19.50
C PRO A 283 4.17 9.56 -20.78
N SER A 284 3.97 8.27 -21.09
CA SER A 284 4.54 7.64 -22.29
C SER A 284 3.76 8.04 -23.54
N ALA A 285 4.46 8.30 -24.64
CA ALA A 285 3.86 8.85 -25.86
C ALA A 285 2.95 7.85 -26.60
N ALA A 286 3.13 6.54 -26.38
CA ALA A 286 2.37 5.49 -27.04
C ALA A 286 1.21 4.92 -26.21
N GLY A 287 1.23 5.05 -24.87
CA GLY A 287 0.14 4.66 -23.98
C GLY A 287 -0.37 3.23 -24.21
N GLN A 288 0.51 2.25 -24.37
CA GLN A 288 0.11 0.85 -24.47
C GLN A 288 -0.04 0.26 -23.07
N PHE A 289 -1.26 -0.15 -22.71
CA PHE A 289 -1.54 -0.70 -21.39
C PHE A 289 -1.79 -2.21 -21.41
N SER A 290 -1.52 -2.85 -20.27
CA SER A 290 -1.98 -4.21 -19.95
C SER A 290 -2.72 -4.21 -18.61
N VAL A 291 -3.51 -5.25 -18.36
CA VAL A 291 -4.35 -5.31 -17.16
C VAL A 291 -4.40 -6.73 -16.56
N ALA A 292 -4.43 -6.81 -15.24
CA ALA A 292 -4.67 -8.03 -14.46
C ALA A 292 -5.66 -7.75 -13.32
N VAL A 293 -6.35 -8.79 -12.84
CA VAL A 293 -7.34 -8.70 -11.75
C VAL A 293 -7.00 -9.68 -10.64
N SER A 294 -7.13 -9.26 -9.37
CA SER A 294 -6.83 -10.15 -8.23
C SER A 294 -8.00 -11.09 -7.89
N ASN A 295 -9.25 -10.66 -8.09
CA ASN A 295 -10.45 -11.44 -7.85
C ASN A 295 -11.38 -11.44 -9.09
N SER A 296 -11.19 -12.44 -9.94
CA SER A 296 -11.95 -12.61 -11.19
C SER A 296 -13.42 -13.00 -10.99
N ARG A 297 -13.86 -13.29 -9.76
CA ARG A 297 -15.28 -13.48 -9.44
C ARG A 297 -16.03 -12.15 -9.34
N ALA A 298 -15.36 -11.11 -8.84
CA ALA A 298 -15.97 -9.79 -8.68
C ALA A 298 -15.98 -9.04 -10.02
N VAL A 299 -14.87 -9.03 -10.75
CA VAL A 299 -14.73 -8.26 -12.00
C VAL A 299 -13.94 -8.98 -13.07
N THR A 300 -14.19 -8.61 -14.33
CA THR A 300 -13.26 -8.84 -15.44
C THR A 300 -12.79 -7.52 -16.03
N ALA A 301 -11.53 -7.47 -16.50
CA ALA A 301 -10.92 -6.30 -17.09
C ALA A 301 -10.25 -6.63 -18.42
N GLU A 302 -10.32 -5.71 -19.40
CA GLU A 302 -9.54 -5.79 -20.64
C GLU A 302 -9.13 -4.39 -21.12
N ILE A 303 -8.03 -4.31 -21.89
CA ILE A 303 -7.61 -3.08 -22.58
C ILE A 303 -8.13 -3.10 -24.01
N VAL A 304 -8.90 -2.09 -24.37
CA VAL A 304 -9.53 -1.89 -25.68
C VAL A 304 -8.90 -0.68 -26.36
N ASN A 305 -8.63 -0.79 -27.67
CA ASN A 305 -8.07 0.30 -28.47
C ASN A 305 -6.75 0.89 -27.91
N GLY A 306 -5.99 0.12 -27.13
CA GLY A 306 -4.69 0.50 -26.58
C GLY A 306 -4.75 1.25 -25.25
N ASN A 307 -5.76 2.10 -25.04
CA ASN A 307 -5.84 3.00 -23.88
C ASN A 307 -7.20 3.05 -23.17
N THR A 308 -8.15 2.20 -23.52
CA THR A 308 -9.46 2.14 -22.85
C THR A 308 -9.51 0.93 -21.93
N LEU A 309 -9.58 1.16 -20.61
CA LEU A 309 -9.87 0.11 -19.65
C LEU A 309 -11.37 -0.20 -19.69
N ARG A 310 -11.73 -1.40 -20.14
CA ARG A 310 -13.10 -1.92 -20.05
C ARG A 310 -13.20 -2.85 -18.84
N ILE A 311 -14.12 -2.56 -17.94
CA ILE A 311 -14.39 -3.33 -16.71
C ILE A 311 -15.84 -3.82 -16.75
N THR A 312 -16.06 -5.07 -16.34
CA THR A 312 -17.41 -5.62 -16.14
C THR A 312 -17.57 -6.07 -14.69
N GLY A 313 -18.61 -5.60 -14.01
CA GLY A 313 -19.00 -6.10 -12.69
C GLY A 313 -19.73 -7.44 -12.80
N LEU A 314 -19.32 -8.43 -12.00
CA LEU A 314 -19.87 -9.79 -12.02
C LEU A 314 -20.63 -10.10 -10.73
N GLU A 315 -19.94 -10.50 -9.67
CA GLU A 315 -20.51 -10.77 -8.35
C GLU A 315 -20.27 -9.60 -7.38
N ALA A 316 -21.11 -9.45 -6.36
CA ALA A 316 -20.88 -8.51 -5.27
C ALA A 316 -19.57 -8.86 -4.57
N GLY A 317 -18.68 -7.90 -4.43
CA GLY A 317 -17.36 -8.15 -3.87
C GLY A 317 -16.35 -7.08 -4.25
N ARG A 318 -15.07 -7.39 -4.04
CA ARG A 318 -13.95 -6.48 -4.28
C ARG A 318 -12.86 -7.19 -5.09
N SER A 319 -12.18 -6.44 -5.94
CA SER A 319 -10.99 -6.89 -6.66
C SER A 319 -10.02 -5.73 -6.80
N SER A 320 -8.71 -6.01 -6.77
CA SER A 320 -7.72 -5.10 -7.33
C SER A 320 -7.70 -5.25 -8.84
N VAL A 321 -7.42 -4.16 -9.53
CA VAL A 321 -7.06 -4.13 -10.95
C VAL A 321 -5.69 -3.48 -11.05
N ARG A 322 -4.72 -4.25 -11.57
CA ARG A 322 -3.39 -3.76 -11.92
C ARG A 322 -3.42 -3.29 -13.36
N ILE A 323 -3.08 -2.03 -13.59
CA ILE A 323 -2.93 -1.40 -14.91
C ILE A 323 -1.45 -1.11 -15.09
N ALA A 324 -0.81 -1.72 -16.08
CA ALA A 324 0.61 -1.51 -16.35
C ALA A 324 0.79 -0.79 -17.69
N ASP A 325 1.57 0.29 -17.68
CA ASP A 325 2.08 0.90 -18.91
C ASP A 325 3.26 0.06 -19.41
N VAL A 326 3.09 -0.54 -20.59
CA VAL A 326 4.05 -1.49 -21.16
C VAL A 326 5.34 -0.80 -21.59
N GLU A 327 5.31 0.50 -21.89
CA GLU A 327 6.49 1.25 -22.34
C GLU A 327 7.31 1.76 -21.16
N SER A 328 6.65 2.38 -20.17
CA SER A 328 7.36 2.94 -19.00
C SER A 328 7.63 1.91 -17.90
N GLY A 329 6.87 0.81 -17.86
CA GLY A 329 6.90 -0.16 -16.76
C GLY A 329 6.18 0.32 -15.49
N GLU A 330 5.53 1.47 -15.53
CA GLU A 330 4.75 2.02 -14.43
C GLU A 330 3.51 1.15 -14.16
N ASP A 331 3.25 0.87 -12.89
CA ASP A 331 2.07 0.14 -12.43
C ASP A 331 1.13 1.06 -11.66
N ARG A 332 -0.18 0.88 -11.90
CA ARG A 332 -1.23 1.41 -11.05
C ARG A 332 -2.11 0.28 -10.53
N TYR A 333 -2.31 0.27 -9.22
CA TYR A 333 -3.28 -0.59 -8.55
C TYR A 333 -4.48 0.26 -8.14
N ILE A 334 -5.68 -0.21 -8.47
CA ILE A 334 -6.94 0.43 -8.08
C ILE A 334 -7.97 -0.63 -7.70
N GLY A 335 -8.69 -0.40 -6.61
CA GLY A 335 -9.78 -1.27 -6.20
C GLY A 335 -11.02 -1.08 -7.06
N PHE A 336 -11.73 -2.16 -7.31
CA PHE A 336 -13.11 -2.12 -7.79
C PHE A 336 -13.97 -2.85 -6.77
N ARG A 337 -15.06 -2.21 -6.33
CA ARG A 337 -16.11 -2.86 -5.54
C ARG A 337 -17.40 -2.90 -6.34
N VAL A 338 -18.03 -4.06 -6.35
CA VAL A 338 -19.25 -4.33 -7.10
C VAL A 338 -20.41 -4.35 -6.12
N ARG A 339 -21.44 -3.56 -6.39
CA ARG A 339 -22.66 -3.52 -5.57
C ARG A 339 -23.35 -4.87 -5.52
N THR A 340 -24.24 -5.05 -4.55
CA THR A 340 -25.20 -6.16 -4.58
C THR A 340 -26.22 -5.96 -5.71
N ALA A 341 -26.97 -7.00 -6.05
CA ALA A 341 -28.05 -6.91 -7.04
C ALA A 341 -29.11 -5.85 -6.66
N GLU A 342 -29.27 -5.57 -5.37
CA GLU A 342 -30.17 -4.56 -4.81
C GLU A 342 -29.57 -3.15 -4.78
N GLY A 343 -28.32 -2.98 -5.22
CA GLY A 343 -27.61 -1.69 -5.25
C GLY A 343 -26.94 -1.28 -3.95
N ALA A 344 -26.85 -2.17 -2.95
CA ALA A 344 -26.10 -1.90 -1.72
C ALA A 344 -24.59 -2.06 -1.97
N LEU A 345 -23.76 -1.42 -1.14
CA LEU A 345 -22.32 -1.71 -1.14
C LEU A 345 -22.09 -3.15 -0.68
N PRO A 346 -21.07 -3.85 -1.22
CA PRO A 346 -20.79 -5.22 -0.78
C PRO A 346 -20.35 -5.21 0.69
N GLY A 347 -20.90 -6.11 1.50
CA GLY A 347 -20.41 -6.37 2.85
C GLY A 347 -19.24 -7.34 2.84
N LEU A 348 -19.17 -8.19 3.87
CA LEU A 348 -18.41 -9.44 3.80
C LEU A 348 -18.98 -10.35 2.69
N PRO A 349 -18.13 -11.16 2.05
CA PRO A 349 -18.60 -12.15 1.08
C PRO A 349 -19.59 -13.16 1.70
N ASP A 350 -20.36 -13.83 0.85
CA ASP A 350 -21.29 -14.89 1.25
C ASP A 350 -20.63 -16.26 1.49
N TYR A 351 -19.31 -16.33 1.26
CA TYR A 351 -18.43 -17.45 1.61
C TYR A 351 -17.57 -17.11 2.84
N LEU A 352 -16.80 -18.10 3.33
CA LEU A 352 -15.89 -17.89 4.46
C LEU A 352 -14.85 -16.82 4.10
N THR A 353 -14.93 -15.67 4.76
CA THR A 353 -13.97 -14.57 4.60
C THR A 353 -12.60 -15.01 5.12
N ILE A 354 -11.55 -14.80 4.33
CA ILE A 354 -10.16 -15.07 4.73
C ILE A 354 -9.41 -13.74 4.86
N GLY A 355 -8.71 -13.58 5.98
CA GLY A 355 -7.84 -12.44 6.25
C GLY A 355 -6.38 -12.84 6.45
N SER A 356 -5.45 -11.94 6.14
CA SER A 356 -4.02 -12.12 6.43
C SER A 356 -3.42 -10.90 7.10
N VAL A 357 -2.45 -11.13 8.00
CA VAL A 357 -1.58 -10.06 8.48
C VAL A 357 -0.72 -9.58 7.31
N SER A 358 -0.56 -8.27 7.17
CA SER A 358 0.33 -7.65 6.20
C SER A 358 0.62 -6.23 6.61
N GLU A 359 1.88 -5.85 6.69
CA GLU A 359 2.28 -4.45 6.84
C GLU A 359 2.33 -3.76 5.47
N ASP A 360 2.54 -2.44 5.45
CA ASP A 360 2.79 -1.68 4.21
C ASP A 360 4.29 -1.56 3.90
N THR A 361 5.06 -2.60 4.23
CA THR A 361 6.46 -2.66 3.77
C THR A 361 6.50 -2.94 2.27
N THR A 362 7.59 -2.57 1.60
CA THR A 362 7.76 -2.86 0.16
C THR A 362 7.61 -4.36 -0.15
N GLY A 363 8.13 -5.24 0.72
CA GLY A 363 8.05 -6.69 0.53
C GLY A 363 6.61 -7.22 0.66
N ASP A 364 5.89 -6.75 1.67
CA ASP A 364 4.51 -7.17 1.93
C ASP A 364 3.56 -6.68 0.83
N LEU A 365 3.69 -5.42 0.41
CA LEU A 365 2.90 -4.88 -0.71
C LEU A 365 3.23 -5.60 -2.03
N ALA A 366 4.52 -5.84 -2.31
CA ALA A 366 4.92 -6.60 -3.50
C ALA A 366 4.34 -8.01 -3.51
N PHE A 367 4.19 -8.66 -2.34
CA PHE A 367 3.52 -9.96 -2.26
C PHE A 367 2.08 -9.88 -2.76
N TRP A 368 1.28 -8.93 -2.30
CA TRP A 368 -0.14 -8.81 -2.70
C TRP A 368 -0.34 -8.21 -4.09
N GLN A 369 0.64 -7.48 -4.61
CA GLN A 369 0.64 -6.90 -5.95
C GLN A 369 1.04 -7.90 -7.04
N ASP A 370 1.63 -9.03 -6.65
CA ASP A 370 2.07 -10.09 -7.56
C ASP A 370 0.90 -11.00 -7.96
N PHE A 371 0.10 -10.52 -8.92
CA PHE A 371 -0.94 -11.28 -9.62
C PHE A 371 -1.00 -10.89 -11.10
N ASP A 372 -1.14 -11.89 -11.97
CA ASP A 372 -1.25 -11.70 -13.44
C ASP A 372 -2.41 -12.49 -14.08
N GLY A 373 -3.12 -13.30 -13.28
CA GLY A 373 -4.25 -14.13 -13.72
C GLY A 373 -3.86 -15.34 -14.58
N SER A 374 -2.56 -15.65 -14.73
CA SER A 374 -2.07 -16.73 -15.59
C SER A 374 -2.17 -18.13 -14.94
N ASP A 375 -1.95 -18.20 -13.63
CA ASP A 375 -2.09 -19.42 -12.82
C ASP A 375 -2.93 -19.14 -11.57
N SER A 376 -4.04 -19.86 -11.46
CA SER A 376 -4.96 -19.73 -10.33
C SER A 376 -4.38 -20.21 -9.00
N LEU A 377 -3.36 -21.07 -9.02
CA LEU A 377 -2.72 -21.58 -7.80
C LEU A 377 -1.68 -20.60 -7.21
N THR A 378 -1.15 -19.69 -8.04
CA THR A 378 -0.22 -18.64 -7.59
C THR A 378 -0.92 -17.30 -7.37
N GLY A 379 -2.22 -17.20 -7.66
CA GLY A 379 -3.04 -16.02 -7.40
C GLY A 379 -3.11 -15.70 -5.91
N LYS A 380 -2.67 -14.49 -5.53
CA LYS A 380 -2.63 -14.03 -4.14
C LYS A 380 -3.80 -13.09 -3.88
N TYR A 381 -4.86 -13.63 -3.29
CA TYR A 381 -6.02 -12.86 -2.89
C TYR A 381 -6.55 -13.34 -1.54
N VAL A 382 -6.89 -12.36 -0.69
CA VAL A 382 -7.62 -12.52 0.56
C VAL A 382 -8.69 -11.44 0.61
N ASP A 383 -9.78 -11.68 1.33
CA ASP A 383 -10.89 -10.73 1.42
C ASP A 383 -10.55 -9.53 2.29
N SER A 384 -9.79 -9.76 3.35
CA SER A 384 -9.33 -8.72 4.27
C SER A 384 -7.83 -8.81 4.51
N ARG A 385 -7.24 -7.68 4.88
CA ARG A 385 -5.90 -7.64 5.46
C ARG A 385 -5.98 -6.92 6.79
N TYR A 386 -5.14 -7.35 7.74
CA TYR A 386 -5.06 -6.68 9.03
C TYR A 386 -3.67 -6.24 9.48
N ILE A 387 -3.64 -5.22 10.35
CA ILE A 387 -2.47 -4.80 11.15
C ILE A 387 -2.86 -4.49 12.60
N TYR A 388 -1.84 -4.37 13.44
CA TYR A 388 -1.99 -3.92 14.82
C TYR A 388 -1.82 -2.39 14.94
N LEU A 389 -2.72 -1.79 15.73
CA LEU A 389 -2.59 -0.46 16.30
C LEU A 389 -2.30 -0.62 17.80
N ASN A 390 -1.02 -0.68 18.16
CA ASN A 390 -0.54 -1.04 19.50
C ASN A 390 0.59 -0.13 20.01
N GLY A 391 1.19 -0.48 21.15
CA GLY A 391 2.25 0.31 21.80
C GLY A 391 1.74 1.42 22.72
N GLY A 392 0.43 1.39 23.01
CA GLY A 392 -0.24 2.28 23.95
C GLY A 392 -0.46 3.71 23.43
N PRO A 393 -1.32 4.49 24.10
CA PRO A 393 -1.76 5.80 23.62
C PRO A 393 -0.77 6.95 23.90
N ILE A 394 0.45 6.63 24.36
CA ILE A 394 1.47 7.64 24.73
C ILE A 394 2.64 7.61 23.74
N THR A 395 3.14 6.41 23.41
CA THR A 395 4.31 6.22 22.53
C THR A 395 4.06 5.18 21.45
N GLY A 396 2.82 4.75 21.27
CA GLY A 396 2.46 3.66 20.36
C GLY A 396 2.38 4.10 18.91
N TRP A 397 1.59 3.34 18.16
CA TRP A 397 1.39 3.38 16.72
C TRP A 397 1.27 4.79 16.13
N ARG A 398 0.65 5.73 16.88
CA ARG A 398 0.46 7.11 16.44
C ARG A 398 1.76 7.92 16.31
N SER A 399 2.81 7.50 17.01
CA SER A 399 4.13 8.16 16.98
C SER A 399 5.10 7.52 15.99
N TRP A 400 4.72 6.43 15.33
CA TRP A 400 5.58 5.70 14.41
C TRP A 400 5.46 6.29 13.00
N ASP A 401 6.57 6.26 12.26
CA ASP A 401 6.65 6.70 10.86
C ASP A 401 6.93 5.47 9.99
N PRO A 402 6.22 5.28 8.86
CA PRO A 402 5.12 6.09 8.30
C PRO A 402 3.80 5.98 9.06
N ASP A 403 2.86 6.90 8.78
CA ASP A 403 1.47 6.84 9.29
C ASP A 403 0.83 5.48 8.96
N ARG A 404 0.50 4.74 10.02
CA ARG A 404 0.00 3.37 9.94
C ARG A 404 -1.47 3.28 9.57
N VAL A 405 -2.30 4.27 9.86
CA VAL A 405 -3.75 4.15 9.59
C VAL A 405 -4.03 4.62 8.17
N SER A 406 -3.52 5.79 7.79
CA SER A 406 -3.81 6.35 6.47
C SER A 406 -3.26 5.51 5.33
N SER A 407 -1.97 5.18 5.36
CA SER A 407 -1.34 4.31 4.36
C SER A 407 -2.08 2.99 4.25
N TYR A 408 -2.40 2.40 5.41
CA TYR A 408 -2.99 1.07 5.45
C TYR A 408 -4.38 0.99 4.85
N VAL A 409 -5.23 1.98 5.12
CA VAL A 409 -6.56 2.04 4.48
C VAL A 409 -6.39 2.21 2.97
N ARG A 410 -5.53 3.13 2.53
CA ARG A 410 -5.30 3.41 1.10
C ARG A 410 -4.83 2.17 0.34
N GLU A 411 -3.80 1.50 0.83
CA GLU A 411 -3.26 0.29 0.19
C GLU A 411 -4.28 -0.86 0.20
N SER A 412 -5.04 -1.05 1.30
CA SER A 412 -6.11 -2.06 1.34
C SER A 412 -7.15 -1.83 0.24
N MET A 413 -7.59 -0.58 0.07
CA MET A 413 -8.59 -0.21 -0.93
C MET A 413 -8.07 -0.43 -2.36
N LYS A 414 -6.82 -0.04 -2.65
CA LYS A 414 -6.18 -0.29 -3.96
C LYS A 414 -6.05 -1.77 -4.27
N LEU A 415 -5.80 -2.60 -3.25
CA LEU A 415 -5.72 -4.05 -3.36
C LEU A 415 -7.10 -4.74 -3.40
N GLY A 416 -8.20 -3.99 -3.30
CA GLY A 416 -9.54 -4.56 -3.28
C GLY A 416 -9.78 -5.47 -2.07
N MET A 417 -9.21 -5.12 -0.92
CA MET A 417 -9.31 -5.85 0.34
C MET A 417 -9.97 -4.98 1.40
N ILE A 418 -10.70 -5.61 2.33
CA ILE A 418 -11.29 -4.95 3.49
C ILE A 418 -10.15 -4.64 4.49
N PRO A 419 -9.92 -3.35 4.86
CA PRO A 419 -8.97 -3.01 5.90
C PRO A 419 -9.50 -3.47 7.27
N GLN A 420 -8.66 -4.16 8.03
CA GLN A 420 -8.95 -4.56 9.41
C GLN A 420 -7.86 -4.08 10.37
N PHE A 421 -8.26 -3.63 11.56
CA PHE A 421 -7.33 -3.23 12.60
C PHE A 421 -7.52 -4.05 13.86
N VAL A 422 -6.43 -4.44 14.50
CA VAL A 422 -6.44 -4.89 15.89
C VAL A 422 -6.02 -3.75 16.78
N TYR A 423 -6.98 -3.16 17.48
CA TYR A 423 -6.75 -2.06 18.40
C TYR A 423 -6.37 -2.61 19.77
N TYR A 424 -5.08 -2.57 20.09
CA TYR A 424 -4.47 -3.30 21.20
C TYR A 424 -3.59 -2.38 22.04
N ASN A 425 -4.25 -1.59 22.90
CA ASN A 425 -3.59 -0.50 23.61
C ASN A 425 -3.71 -0.62 25.13
N ILE A 426 -4.75 -1.24 25.68
CA ILE A 426 -4.87 -1.41 27.14
C ILE A 426 -3.76 -2.33 27.67
N PRO A 427 -3.40 -3.45 27.03
CA PRO A 427 -2.35 -4.34 27.54
C PRO A 427 -0.90 -3.93 27.21
N ASP A 428 -0.71 -2.69 26.74
CA ASP A 428 0.60 -2.14 26.38
C ASP A 428 1.66 -2.26 27.50
N GLY A 429 2.92 -2.48 27.15
CA GLY A 429 4.04 -2.47 28.09
C GLY A 429 4.16 -3.66 29.05
N GLY A 430 3.25 -4.64 29.00
CA GLY A 430 3.37 -5.88 29.78
C GLY A 430 2.05 -6.61 30.00
N GLU A 431 1.50 -7.18 28.93
CA GLU A 431 0.30 -8.04 28.84
C GLU A 431 0.03 -8.82 30.13
N SER A 432 -0.80 -8.25 31.01
CA SER A 432 -1.11 -8.86 32.31
C SER A 432 -2.26 -8.15 33.00
N TYR A 433 -2.94 -8.87 33.89
CA TYR A 433 -3.95 -8.31 34.79
C TYR A 433 -3.50 -7.04 35.53
N THR A 434 -2.23 -6.98 35.97
CA THR A 434 -1.74 -5.83 36.75
C THR A 434 -1.60 -4.59 35.87
N THR A 435 -1.07 -4.76 34.66
CA THR A 435 -0.90 -3.70 33.67
C THR A 435 -2.25 -3.17 33.22
N ASP A 436 -3.15 -4.07 32.81
CA ASP A 436 -4.50 -3.72 32.35
C ASP A 436 -5.26 -2.92 33.41
N LEU A 437 -5.24 -3.39 34.66
CA LEU A 437 -5.90 -2.71 35.76
C LEU A 437 -5.30 -1.32 36.02
N ALA A 438 -3.97 -1.20 35.96
CA ALA A 438 -3.29 0.08 36.15
C ALA A 438 -3.64 1.08 35.05
N HIS A 439 -3.74 0.63 33.80
CA HIS A 439 -4.11 1.47 32.67
C HIS A 439 -5.56 1.93 32.73
N ILE A 440 -6.53 1.03 32.91
CA ILE A 440 -7.94 1.42 32.96
C ILE A 440 -8.27 2.27 34.19
N GLN A 441 -7.49 2.18 35.28
CA GLN A 441 -7.66 3.02 36.48
C GLN A 441 -6.87 4.33 36.42
N SER A 442 -6.09 4.56 35.37
CA SER A 442 -5.32 5.78 35.18
C SER A 442 -6.10 6.77 34.32
N GLN A 443 -6.52 7.87 34.94
CA GLN A 443 -7.24 8.95 34.28
C GLN A 443 -6.47 9.50 33.06
N SER A 444 -5.18 9.79 33.22
CA SER A 444 -4.36 10.33 32.13
C SER A 444 -4.13 9.32 31.01
N TYR A 445 -4.03 8.03 31.33
CA TYR A 445 -3.86 7.00 30.32
C TYR A 445 -5.12 6.89 29.47
N MET A 446 -6.28 6.79 30.12
CA MET A 446 -7.57 6.68 29.44
C MET A 446 -7.94 7.94 28.66
N GLU A 447 -7.50 9.13 29.08
CA GLU A 447 -7.70 10.35 28.28
C GLU A 447 -6.95 10.30 26.95
N ASN A 448 -5.72 9.78 26.95
CA ASN A 448 -4.96 9.60 25.71
C ASN A 448 -5.54 8.45 24.89
N TYR A 449 -5.98 7.37 25.53
CA TYR A 449 -6.66 6.24 24.88
C TYR A 449 -7.83 6.71 24.02
N PHE A 450 -8.77 7.47 24.59
CA PHE A 450 -9.93 7.96 23.84
C PHE A 450 -9.53 8.93 22.71
N ARG A 451 -8.50 9.76 22.91
CA ARG A 451 -8.00 10.66 21.85
C ARG A 451 -7.40 9.88 20.69
N ASP A 452 -6.66 8.81 20.98
CA ASP A 452 -6.04 7.98 19.95
C ASP A 452 -7.07 7.12 19.22
N LEU A 453 -8.06 6.57 19.92
CA LEU A 453 -9.21 5.90 19.30
C LEU A 453 -9.94 6.88 18.37
N LYS A 454 -10.24 8.10 18.85
CA LYS A 454 -10.88 9.13 18.04
C LYS A 454 -10.08 9.50 16.80
N TYR A 455 -8.75 9.62 16.94
CA TYR A 455 -7.85 9.90 15.83
C TYR A 455 -7.89 8.78 14.78
N ALA A 456 -7.81 7.51 15.20
CA ALA A 456 -7.93 6.36 14.28
C ALA A 456 -9.25 6.38 13.50
N LEU A 457 -10.37 6.62 14.19
CA LEU A 457 -11.70 6.66 13.59
C LEU A 457 -11.87 7.83 12.60
N ASP A 458 -11.31 9.00 12.92
CA ASP A 458 -11.31 10.15 12.01
C ASP A 458 -10.47 9.90 10.75
N THR A 459 -9.31 9.27 10.92
CA THR A 459 -8.45 8.89 9.78
C THR A 459 -9.15 7.84 8.91
N ILE A 460 -9.73 6.79 9.52
CA ILE A 460 -10.52 5.78 8.79
C ILE A 460 -11.66 6.44 8.00
N ARG A 461 -12.44 7.32 8.62
CA ARG A 461 -13.54 8.01 7.94
C ARG A 461 -13.05 8.86 6.76
N THR A 462 -11.88 9.48 6.92
CA THR A 462 -11.29 10.35 5.89
C THR A 462 -10.81 9.53 4.68
N GLU A 463 -10.15 8.40 4.92
CA GLU A 463 -9.53 7.59 3.87
C GLU A 463 -10.48 6.58 3.25
N ALA A 464 -11.25 5.87 4.08
CA ALA A 464 -12.14 4.80 3.65
C ALA A 464 -13.47 5.34 3.09
N GLY A 465 -13.89 6.53 3.50
CA GLY A 465 -15.20 7.08 3.16
C GLY A 465 -16.34 6.18 3.67
N ASP A 466 -17.02 5.51 2.73
CA ASP A 466 -18.12 4.58 2.96
C ASP A 466 -17.71 3.10 2.83
N GLU A 467 -16.43 2.81 2.66
CA GLU A 467 -15.91 1.44 2.62
C GLU A 467 -16.02 0.75 3.99
N LEU A 468 -16.29 -0.56 3.99
CA LEU A 468 -16.31 -1.37 5.19
C LEU A 468 -14.90 -1.46 5.77
N VAL A 469 -14.77 -1.17 7.06
CA VAL A 469 -13.54 -1.37 7.82
C VAL A 469 -13.85 -2.24 9.03
N GLN A 470 -12.96 -3.16 9.40
CA GLN A 470 -13.17 -4.01 10.57
C GLN A 470 -12.22 -3.65 11.72
N MET A 471 -12.68 -3.78 12.97
CA MET A 471 -11.84 -3.58 14.16
C MET A 471 -12.01 -4.70 15.20
N ILE A 472 -10.92 -5.33 15.60
CA ILE A 472 -10.84 -6.23 16.76
C ILE A 472 -10.32 -5.43 17.94
N LEU A 473 -11.05 -5.45 19.06
CA LEU A 473 -10.76 -4.63 20.23
C LEU A 473 -10.09 -5.43 21.33
N GLU A 474 -9.01 -4.83 21.84
CA GLU A 474 -8.28 -5.14 23.06
C GLU A 474 -8.16 -6.65 23.33
N PRO A 475 -7.43 -7.38 22.46
CA PRO A 475 -6.97 -8.73 22.76
C PRO A 475 -6.51 -8.86 24.22
N ASP A 476 -6.78 -10.00 24.86
CA ASP A 476 -6.28 -10.38 26.20
C ASP A 476 -6.82 -9.57 27.40
N PHE A 477 -7.24 -8.32 27.22
CA PHE A 477 -7.66 -7.43 28.30
C PHE A 477 -8.74 -8.05 29.18
N ILE A 478 -9.89 -8.39 28.60
CA ILE A 478 -11.02 -8.96 29.36
C ILE A 478 -10.66 -10.36 29.88
N GLY A 479 -9.83 -11.10 29.14
CA GLY A 479 -9.36 -12.43 29.54
C GLY A 479 -8.53 -12.39 30.81
N TYR A 480 -7.60 -11.44 30.94
CA TYR A 480 -6.81 -11.25 32.16
C TYR A 480 -7.66 -10.82 33.34
N LEU A 481 -8.65 -9.95 33.13
CA LEU A 481 -9.62 -9.59 34.16
C LEU A 481 -10.38 -10.81 34.65
N MET A 482 -10.95 -11.61 33.74
CA MET A 482 -11.70 -12.82 34.09
C MET A 482 -10.87 -13.79 34.92
N GLN A 483 -9.62 -14.03 34.50
CA GLN A 483 -8.76 -15.00 35.13
C GLN A 483 -8.31 -14.59 36.56
N ASN A 484 -8.14 -13.28 36.81
CA ASN A 484 -7.39 -12.80 37.98
C ASN A 484 -8.15 -11.83 38.90
N ALA A 485 -9.25 -11.21 38.46
CA ALA A 485 -9.97 -10.22 39.27
C ALA A 485 -10.74 -10.84 40.45
N GLY A 486 -11.22 -12.08 40.30
CA GLY A 486 -12.03 -12.77 41.31
C GLY A 486 -13.40 -12.12 41.56
N MET A 487 -13.89 -11.31 40.63
CA MET A 487 -15.21 -10.63 40.67
C MET A 487 -15.74 -10.42 39.25
N SER A 488 -17.00 -10.03 39.10
CA SER A 488 -17.59 -9.71 37.79
C SER A 488 -16.94 -8.47 37.16
N ALA A 489 -16.95 -8.38 35.83
CA ALA A 489 -16.38 -7.23 35.11
C ALA A 489 -17.05 -5.92 35.54
N SER A 490 -18.37 -5.91 35.68
CA SER A 490 -19.17 -4.77 36.13
C SER A 490 -18.79 -4.24 37.52
N ALA A 491 -18.13 -5.04 38.36
CA ALA A 491 -17.67 -4.62 39.69
C ALA A 491 -16.27 -3.99 39.69
N ILE A 492 -15.53 -4.09 38.58
CA ILE A 492 -14.17 -3.57 38.46
C ILE A 492 -14.21 -2.10 38.07
N SER A 493 -13.54 -1.25 38.85
CA SER A 493 -13.45 0.20 38.58
C SER A 493 -12.56 0.49 37.38
N ALA A 494 -13.03 1.38 36.49
CA ALA A 494 -12.29 1.93 35.36
C ALA A 494 -12.60 3.43 35.20
N MET A 495 -11.64 4.23 34.71
CA MET A 495 -11.75 5.68 34.57
C MET A 495 -12.49 6.07 33.28
N THR A 496 -13.72 5.60 33.13
CA THR A 496 -14.61 5.90 32.00
C THR A 496 -14.88 7.39 31.83
N SER A 497 -14.85 8.17 32.91
CA SER A 497 -14.93 9.63 32.91
C SER A 497 -13.89 10.30 32.01
N ALA A 498 -12.78 9.62 31.70
CA ALA A 498 -11.78 10.05 30.75
C ALA A 498 -12.32 10.25 29.32
N ALA A 499 -13.39 9.55 28.92
CA ALA A 499 -14.04 9.77 27.64
C ALA A 499 -14.53 11.22 27.50
N TYR A 500 -14.99 11.83 28.60
CA TYR A 500 -15.48 13.21 28.62
C TYR A 500 -14.37 14.22 28.87
N SER A 501 -13.51 13.98 29.87
CA SER A 501 -12.44 14.92 30.20
C SER A 501 -11.35 14.99 29.12
N SER A 502 -11.23 13.96 28.27
CA SER A 502 -10.39 14.00 27.07
C SER A 502 -10.88 14.99 26.01
N GLY A 503 -12.18 15.33 26.05
CA GLY A 503 -12.90 16.13 25.05
C GLY A 503 -13.49 15.31 23.89
N VAL A 504 -13.42 13.97 23.95
CA VAL A 504 -13.94 13.09 22.88
C VAL A 504 -15.45 12.95 22.97
N LEU A 505 -15.99 12.69 24.17
CA LEU A 505 -17.42 12.73 24.46
C LEU A 505 -17.79 14.00 25.21
N GLN A 506 -19.04 14.43 25.11
CA GLN A 506 -19.55 15.65 25.73
C GLN A 506 -20.63 15.35 26.79
N GLU A 507 -20.38 15.79 28.03
CA GLU A 507 -21.34 15.66 29.13
C GLU A 507 -22.68 16.35 28.80
N GLY A 508 -23.78 15.65 29.07
CA GLY A 508 -25.13 16.16 28.81
C GLY A 508 -25.56 16.13 27.33
N VAL A 509 -24.68 15.67 26.43
CA VAL A 509 -24.99 15.42 25.01
C VAL A 509 -24.90 13.94 24.71
N ASP A 510 -23.75 13.33 25.01
CA ASP A 510 -23.54 11.88 24.84
C ASP A 510 -24.09 11.08 26.03
N PRO A 511 -24.41 9.78 25.86
CA PRO A 511 -24.88 8.92 26.94
C PRO A 511 -23.87 8.88 28.08
N GLN A 512 -24.34 8.99 29.34
CA GLN A 512 -23.46 8.89 30.51
C GLN A 512 -23.09 7.43 30.80
N PHE A 513 -21.81 7.18 31.04
CA PHE A 513 -21.28 5.86 31.40
C PHE A 513 -20.65 5.88 32.80
N ASP A 514 -20.80 4.78 33.53
CA ASP A 514 -20.27 4.63 34.88
C ASP A 514 -18.76 4.33 34.87
N ASN A 515 -18.05 4.68 35.95
CA ASN A 515 -16.63 4.37 36.14
C ASN A 515 -16.41 2.90 36.54
N THR A 516 -16.76 2.00 35.63
CA THR A 516 -16.63 0.55 35.73
C THR A 516 -16.11 0.00 34.39
N VAL A 517 -15.61 -1.24 34.36
CA VAL A 517 -15.21 -1.90 33.10
C VAL A 517 -16.38 -1.97 32.12
N THR A 518 -17.60 -2.27 32.58
CA THR A 518 -18.80 -2.23 31.74
C THR A 518 -19.02 -0.86 31.12
N GLY A 519 -18.96 0.21 31.93
CA GLY A 519 -19.10 1.57 31.40
C GLY A 519 -17.95 1.96 30.46
N LEU A 520 -16.73 1.48 30.70
CA LEU A 520 -15.60 1.72 29.80
C LEU A 520 -15.83 1.08 28.43
N ILE A 521 -16.21 -0.20 28.39
CA ILE A 521 -16.49 -0.92 27.14
C ILE A 521 -17.67 -0.30 26.40
N GLU A 522 -18.74 0.07 27.11
CA GLU A 522 -19.87 0.80 26.53
C GLU A 522 -19.45 2.15 25.93
N ALA A 523 -18.58 2.90 26.59
CA ALA A 523 -18.05 4.17 26.07
C ALA A 523 -17.17 3.96 24.83
N ILE A 524 -16.35 2.91 24.79
CA ILE A 524 -15.54 2.54 23.63
C ILE A 524 -16.45 2.19 22.45
N ASN A 525 -17.41 1.28 22.66
CA ASN A 525 -18.34 0.85 21.63
C ASN A 525 -19.18 2.02 21.08
N TYR A 526 -19.68 2.90 21.96
CA TYR A 526 -20.39 4.10 21.55
C TYR A 526 -19.49 5.03 20.72
N THR A 527 -18.24 5.25 21.14
CA THR A 527 -17.29 6.10 20.42
C THR A 527 -17.08 5.62 18.98
N ILE A 528 -16.89 4.31 18.76
CA ILE A 528 -16.72 3.73 17.42
C ILE A 528 -17.97 3.95 16.57
N SER A 529 -19.13 3.50 17.06
CA SER A 529 -20.41 3.61 16.34
C SER A 529 -20.83 5.05 16.06
N HIS A 530 -20.46 5.99 16.94
CA HIS A 530 -20.81 7.39 16.79
C HIS A 530 -19.93 8.09 15.73
N PHE A 531 -18.61 7.82 15.69
CA PHE A 531 -17.68 8.56 14.85
C PHE A 531 -17.33 7.90 13.51
N ALA A 532 -17.50 6.58 13.39
CA ALA A 532 -17.23 5.83 12.15
C ALA A 532 -18.23 4.66 11.98
N PRO A 533 -19.47 4.92 11.52
CA PRO A 533 -20.52 3.90 11.42
C PRO A 533 -20.27 2.83 10.35
N ASN A 534 -19.29 3.03 9.46
CA ASN A 534 -18.81 2.04 8.51
C ASN A 534 -17.76 1.07 9.10
N VAL A 535 -17.35 1.31 10.35
CA VAL A 535 -16.48 0.39 11.10
C VAL A 535 -17.35 -0.68 11.75
N GLU A 536 -17.22 -1.91 11.29
CA GLU A 536 -17.73 -3.08 12.00
C GLU A 536 -16.69 -3.51 13.04
N PHE A 537 -17.08 -3.69 14.30
CA PHE A 537 -16.13 -4.01 15.36
C PHE A 537 -16.61 -5.11 16.29
N GLY A 538 -15.65 -5.76 16.94
CA GLY A 538 -15.89 -6.86 17.85
C GLY A 538 -14.81 -6.98 18.90
N TRP A 539 -15.09 -7.73 19.95
CA TRP A 539 -14.17 -7.96 21.07
C TRP A 539 -13.54 -9.34 20.96
N GLN A 540 -12.25 -9.43 21.27
CA GLN A 540 -11.55 -10.71 21.28
C GLN A 540 -11.79 -11.46 22.60
N PHE A 541 -12.22 -12.71 22.47
CA PHE A 541 -12.30 -13.70 23.53
C PHE A 541 -11.03 -14.53 23.55
N ASN A 542 -10.67 -15.02 24.74
CA ASN A 542 -9.47 -15.84 24.92
C ASN A 542 -9.86 -17.24 25.42
N LEU A 543 -9.37 -18.29 24.74
CA LEU A 543 -9.57 -19.67 25.18
C LEU A 543 -9.00 -19.94 26.59
N TRP A 544 -8.00 -19.16 27.01
CA TRP A 544 -7.34 -19.27 28.32
C TRP A 544 -8.02 -18.40 29.39
N ALA A 545 -9.06 -17.62 29.06
CA ALA A 545 -9.68 -16.67 29.99
C ALA A 545 -10.29 -17.36 31.22
N SER A 546 -10.91 -18.53 31.04
CA SER A 546 -11.49 -19.24 32.17
C SER A 546 -10.38 -19.76 33.11
N PRO A 547 -10.46 -19.45 34.42
CA PRO A 547 -9.61 -20.07 35.43
C PRO A 547 -10.02 -21.53 35.77
N GLY A 548 -10.99 -22.11 35.04
CA GLY A 548 -11.61 -23.39 35.36
C GLY A 548 -12.62 -23.26 36.48
N ILE A 549 -13.70 -22.50 36.23
CA ILE A 549 -14.65 -22.06 37.26
C ILE A 549 -15.42 -23.25 37.85
N GLU A 550 -15.96 -24.11 36.99
CA GLU A 550 -16.70 -25.31 37.38
C GLU A 550 -15.87 -26.57 37.16
N THR A 551 -15.04 -26.58 36.10
CA THR A 551 -14.17 -27.71 35.74
C THR A 551 -12.70 -27.27 35.71
N PRO A 552 -11.80 -27.94 36.45
CA PRO A 552 -10.37 -27.68 36.34
C PRO A 552 -9.84 -27.91 34.92
N ILE A 553 -9.26 -26.87 34.32
CA ILE A 553 -8.71 -26.91 32.96
C ILE A 553 -7.25 -27.39 33.02
N PRO A 554 -6.84 -28.39 32.20
CA PRO A 554 -5.45 -28.84 32.17
C PRO A 554 -4.51 -27.73 31.65
N GLY A 555 -3.22 -27.81 31.96
CA GLY A 555 -2.23 -26.83 31.49
C GLY A 555 -2.08 -26.77 29.96
N THR A 556 -2.55 -27.79 29.24
CA THR A 556 -2.65 -27.84 27.78
C THR A 556 -3.86 -27.08 27.22
N GLY A 557 -4.75 -26.57 28.08
CA GLY A 557 -5.87 -25.70 27.70
C GLY A 557 -7.22 -26.41 27.61
N ILE A 558 -8.28 -25.60 27.48
CA ILE A 558 -9.68 -26.04 27.56
C ILE A 558 -10.04 -27.11 26.52
N VAL A 559 -9.47 -27.07 25.32
CA VAL A 559 -9.77 -28.04 24.25
C VAL A 559 -9.28 -29.46 24.57
N HIS A 560 -8.36 -29.63 25.53
CA HIS A 560 -7.80 -30.91 25.96
C HIS A 560 -8.55 -31.53 27.16
N LEU A 561 -9.70 -30.97 27.56
CA LEU A 561 -10.54 -31.58 28.60
C LEU A 561 -11.04 -32.99 28.19
N THR A 562 -11.19 -33.26 26.90
CA THR A 562 -11.54 -34.61 26.41
C THR A 562 -10.45 -35.64 26.64
N ASP A 563 -9.18 -35.24 26.73
CA ASP A 563 -8.08 -36.20 26.90
C ASP A 563 -8.01 -36.70 28.33
N THR A 564 -8.38 -35.83 29.28
CA THR A 564 -8.36 -36.13 30.70
C THR A 564 -9.67 -36.74 31.19
N MET A 565 -10.81 -36.37 30.59
CA MET A 565 -12.15 -36.76 31.04
C MET A 565 -12.85 -37.77 30.10
N GLY A 566 -12.30 -37.99 28.91
CA GLY A 566 -12.99 -38.68 27.81
C GLY A 566 -14.05 -37.79 27.14
N VAL A 567 -14.38 -38.09 25.88
CA VAL A 567 -15.31 -37.29 25.06
C VAL A 567 -16.66 -37.03 25.74
N ALA A 568 -17.26 -38.07 26.34
CA ALA A 568 -18.62 -38.00 26.89
C ALA A 568 -18.75 -37.01 28.07
N ALA A 569 -17.69 -36.83 28.86
CA ALA A 569 -17.68 -35.91 30.00
C ALA A 569 -16.96 -34.59 29.66
N GLY A 570 -15.92 -34.64 28.83
CA GLY A 570 -15.12 -33.49 28.43
C GLY A 570 -15.91 -32.49 27.59
N ARG A 571 -16.68 -32.92 26.58
CA ARG A 571 -17.42 -31.99 25.70
C ARG A 571 -18.46 -31.13 26.45
N PRO A 572 -19.31 -31.70 27.33
CA PRO A 572 -20.18 -30.88 28.17
C PRO A 572 -19.43 -29.89 29.08
N ALA A 573 -18.27 -30.29 29.62
CA ALA A 573 -17.45 -29.41 30.44
C ALA A 573 -16.85 -28.24 29.63
N ILE A 574 -16.37 -28.51 28.40
CA ILE A 574 -15.87 -27.50 27.46
C ILE A 574 -16.97 -26.49 27.13
N ALA A 575 -18.16 -26.96 26.76
CA ALA A 575 -19.29 -26.08 26.46
C ALA A 575 -19.64 -25.23 27.70
N ARG A 576 -19.70 -25.82 28.88
CA ARG A 576 -20.03 -25.07 30.11
C ARG A 576 -19.02 -23.98 30.44
N GLU A 577 -17.72 -24.26 30.33
CA GLU A 577 -16.69 -23.25 30.54
C GLU A 577 -16.73 -22.15 29.45
N ALA A 578 -17.06 -22.50 28.20
CA ALA A 578 -17.28 -21.51 27.14
C ALA A 578 -18.49 -20.60 27.42
N GLU A 579 -19.61 -21.14 27.92
CA GLU A 579 -20.77 -20.33 28.36
C GLU A 579 -20.35 -19.34 29.45
N LEU A 580 -19.58 -19.78 30.44
CA LEU A 580 -19.11 -18.92 31.53
C LEU A 580 -18.16 -17.80 31.05
N ILE A 581 -17.33 -18.08 30.05
CA ILE A 581 -16.53 -17.05 29.37
C ILE A 581 -17.48 -16.03 28.71
N ALA A 582 -18.47 -16.50 27.95
CA ALA A 582 -19.44 -15.60 27.31
C ALA A 582 -20.23 -14.75 28.32
N GLU A 583 -20.73 -15.34 29.40
CA GLU A 583 -21.45 -14.63 30.46
C GLU A 583 -20.59 -13.51 31.08
N TYR A 584 -19.30 -13.78 31.34
CA TYR A 584 -18.39 -12.77 31.88
C TYR A 584 -18.14 -11.61 30.91
N TYR A 585 -17.90 -11.91 29.64
CA TYR A 585 -17.69 -10.90 28.61
C TYR A 585 -18.97 -10.10 28.32
N MET A 586 -20.15 -10.73 28.41
CA MET A 586 -21.44 -10.04 28.31
C MET A 586 -21.68 -9.10 29.49
N ASP A 587 -21.33 -9.50 30.72
CA ASP A 587 -21.33 -8.61 31.90
C ASP A 587 -20.38 -7.42 31.71
N ALA A 588 -19.26 -7.61 31.02
CA ALA A 588 -18.35 -6.54 30.62
C ALA A 588 -18.95 -5.56 29.58
N GLY A 589 -20.14 -5.84 29.01
CA GLY A 589 -20.83 -4.89 28.13
C GLY A 589 -20.46 -5.00 26.64
N ILE A 590 -19.76 -6.06 26.22
CA ILE A 590 -19.25 -6.22 24.85
C ILE A 590 -20.33 -6.20 23.76
N LEU A 591 -21.59 -6.49 24.08
CA LEU A 591 -22.70 -6.51 23.11
C LEU A 591 -23.34 -5.14 22.86
N SER A 592 -22.88 -4.10 23.55
CA SER A 592 -23.45 -2.77 23.53
C SER A 592 -23.11 -2.01 22.24
N TYR A 593 -23.95 -1.01 21.91
CA TYR A 593 -23.69 0.00 20.87
C TYR A 593 -23.23 -0.53 19.50
N GLY A 594 -23.68 -1.71 19.07
CA GLY A 594 -23.44 -2.17 17.70
C GLY A 594 -22.15 -2.98 17.48
N ALA A 595 -21.48 -3.44 18.54
CA ALA A 595 -20.45 -4.47 18.41
C ALA A 595 -21.02 -5.72 17.70
N GLY A 596 -20.50 -6.00 16.51
CA GLY A 596 -21.10 -6.90 15.52
C GLY A 596 -20.67 -8.35 15.66
N PHE A 597 -19.41 -8.59 16.08
CA PHE A 597 -18.83 -9.93 16.11
C PHE A 597 -17.97 -10.18 17.36
N ILE A 598 -17.59 -11.44 17.54
CA ILE A 598 -16.60 -11.88 18.53
C ILE A 598 -15.40 -12.46 17.79
N SER A 599 -14.20 -12.07 18.21
CA SER A 599 -12.96 -12.67 17.74
C SER A 599 -12.50 -13.77 18.71
N LEU A 600 -11.96 -14.90 18.26
CA LEU A 600 -11.49 -15.98 19.15
C LEU A 600 -10.14 -16.57 18.71
N ASP A 601 -9.19 -16.54 19.64
CA ASP A 601 -7.82 -17.02 19.43
C ASP A 601 -7.57 -18.47 19.77
N LYS A 602 -6.99 -19.19 18.80
CA LYS A 602 -6.41 -20.54 18.97
C LYS A 602 -5.09 -20.50 19.73
N TYR A 603 -4.51 -19.33 20.00
CA TYR A 603 -3.14 -19.09 20.44
C TYR A 603 -2.24 -18.85 19.19
N GLY A 604 -1.82 -17.59 18.98
CA GLY A 604 -1.16 -17.07 17.76
C GLY A 604 0.28 -17.50 17.42
N LEU A 605 0.72 -18.72 17.72
CA LEU A 605 2.01 -19.26 17.27
C LEU A 605 1.83 -20.54 16.45
N ASP A 606 2.66 -20.71 15.42
CA ASP A 606 2.86 -22.02 14.79
C ASP A 606 3.34 -22.99 15.88
N ALA A 607 2.66 -24.12 16.01
CA ALA A 607 2.95 -25.13 17.01
C ALA A 607 4.40 -25.64 16.92
N GLY A 608 4.99 -25.67 15.71
CA GLY A 608 6.38 -26.05 15.49
C GLY A 608 7.41 -25.08 16.09
N ALA A 609 7.03 -23.83 16.35
CA ALA A 609 7.92 -22.82 16.94
C ALA A 609 8.14 -23.01 18.45
N GLN A 610 7.27 -23.77 19.14
CA GLN A 610 7.45 -24.06 20.55
C GLN A 610 8.65 -25.02 20.74
N ASN A 611 9.62 -24.59 21.56
CA ASN A 611 10.82 -25.37 21.83
C ASN A 611 10.49 -26.75 22.42
N GLY A 612 10.92 -27.81 21.75
CA GLY A 612 10.66 -29.21 22.13
C GLY A 612 9.31 -29.77 21.69
N ALA A 613 8.37 -28.94 21.21
CA ALA A 613 7.02 -29.39 20.84
C ALA A 613 7.03 -30.37 19.66
N ALA A 614 7.85 -30.12 18.63
CA ALA A 614 8.00 -31.05 17.50
C ALA A 614 8.55 -32.44 17.88
N SER A 615 9.18 -32.56 19.06
CA SER A 615 9.65 -33.85 19.60
C SER A 615 8.64 -34.51 20.54
N ASN A 616 7.70 -33.74 21.11
CA ASN A 616 6.63 -34.25 21.95
C ASN A 616 5.30 -33.47 21.75
N PRO A 617 4.64 -33.65 20.59
CA PRO A 617 3.41 -32.92 20.24
C PRO A 617 2.31 -33.06 21.31
N GLU A 618 2.17 -34.25 21.91
CA GLU A 618 1.11 -34.59 22.89
C GLU A 618 1.16 -33.73 24.16
N SER A 619 2.34 -33.19 24.47
CA SER A 619 2.51 -32.29 25.62
C SER A 619 2.35 -30.82 25.27
N SER A 620 2.13 -30.50 24.00
CA SER A 620 2.06 -29.14 23.49
C SER A 620 0.65 -28.59 23.59
N THR A 621 0.53 -27.35 24.06
CA THR A 621 -0.71 -26.56 23.99
C THR A 621 -1.12 -26.24 22.54
N TRP A 622 -0.16 -26.24 21.61
CA TRP A 622 -0.31 -25.64 20.28
C TRP A 622 -0.61 -26.67 19.17
N PHE A 623 -0.14 -27.90 19.33
CA PHE A 623 -0.38 -29.02 18.41
C PHE A 623 -1.75 -29.63 18.69
N TRP A 624 -2.64 -29.61 17.70
CA TRP A 624 -4.01 -30.11 17.84
C TRP A 624 -4.25 -31.26 16.86
N ASN A 625 -4.98 -32.28 17.32
CA ASN A 625 -5.52 -33.34 16.47
C ASN A 625 -6.95 -32.98 16.01
N SER A 626 -7.62 -33.87 15.26
CA SER A 626 -8.99 -33.64 14.80
C SER A 626 -9.98 -33.40 15.94
N ASP A 627 -9.82 -34.07 17.08
CA ASP A 627 -10.75 -33.95 18.20
C ASP A 627 -10.61 -32.59 18.91
N HIS A 628 -9.38 -32.10 19.06
CA HIS A 628 -9.11 -30.78 19.63
C HIS A 628 -9.72 -29.65 18.77
N TRP A 629 -9.63 -29.78 17.43
CA TRP A 629 -10.29 -28.84 16.51
C TRP A 629 -11.81 -28.90 16.60
N GLN A 630 -12.40 -30.08 16.73
CA GLN A 630 -13.84 -30.24 16.96
C GLN A 630 -14.28 -29.67 18.31
N ASN A 631 -13.45 -29.77 19.35
CA ASN A 631 -13.67 -29.11 20.63
C ASN A 631 -13.57 -27.58 20.53
N TYR A 632 -12.62 -27.06 19.75
CA TYR A 632 -12.55 -25.63 19.45
C TYR A 632 -13.82 -25.16 18.73
N LEU A 633 -14.34 -25.93 17.77
CA LEU A 633 -15.60 -25.59 17.10
C LEU A 633 -16.82 -25.69 18.01
N LEU A 634 -16.80 -26.60 18.99
CA LEU A 634 -17.81 -26.61 20.05
C LEU A 634 -17.76 -25.30 20.86
N ILE A 635 -16.57 -24.81 21.22
CA ILE A 635 -16.42 -23.51 21.90
C ILE A 635 -16.98 -22.39 21.03
N VAL A 636 -16.57 -22.31 19.76
CA VAL A 636 -17.06 -21.31 18.79
C VAL A 636 -18.59 -21.34 18.71
N GLN A 637 -19.18 -22.53 18.57
CA GLN A 637 -20.63 -22.70 18.53
C GLN A 637 -21.29 -22.21 19.83
N THR A 638 -20.78 -22.62 20.99
CA THR A 638 -21.33 -22.23 22.29
C THR A 638 -21.24 -20.72 22.51
N LEU A 639 -20.13 -20.08 22.17
CA LEU A 639 -19.97 -18.62 22.24
C LEU A 639 -20.96 -17.92 21.31
N THR A 640 -21.10 -18.39 20.07
CA THR A 640 -22.07 -17.88 19.08
C THR A 640 -23.50 -17.95 19.61
N GLU A 641 -23.90 -19.11 20.13
CA GLU A 641 -25.26 -19.35 20.63
C GLU A 641 -25.57 -18.53 21.89
N THR A 642 -24.59 -18.40 22.79
CA THR A 642 -24.76 -17.66 24.06
C THR A 642 -24.83 -16.15 23.83
N THR A 643 -24.00 -15.63 22.94
CA THR A 643 -23.89 -14.19 22.69
C THR A 643 -24.81 -13.68 21.59
N GLY A 644 -25.24 -14.55 20.67
CA GLY A 644 -25.99 -14.18 19.47
C GLY A 644 -25.16 -13.35 18.47
N ARG A 645 -23.83 -13.51 18.47
CA ARG A 645 -22.90 -12.80 17.58
C ARG A 645 -22.17 -13.73 16.64
N GLU A 646 -21.80 -13.21 15.47
CA GLU A 646 -20.95 -13.91 14.52
C GLU A 646 -19.51 -14.02 15.06
N MET A 647 -18.78 -15.03 14.58
CA MET A 647 -17.45 -15.35 15.05
C MET A 647 -16.40 -15.11 13.97
N VAL A 648 -15.34 -14.41 14.34
CA VAL A 648 -14.09 -14.30 13.60
C VAL A 648 -13.07 -15.20 14.29
N LEU A 649 -12.55 -16.19 13.56
CA LEU A 649 -11.51 -17.07 14.10
C LEU A 649 -10.15 -16.40 13.92
N TRP A 650 -9.43 -16.18 15.02
CA TRP A 650 -8.28 -15.27 15.04
C TRP A 650 -7.32 -15.55 16.19
N GLN A 651 -6.08 -15.98 16.04
CA GLN A 651 -5.35 -16.25 14.80
C GLN A 651 -5.25 -17.75 14.60
N LEU A 652 -5.49 -18.19 13.37
CA LEU A 652 -5.30 -19.57 12.98
C LEU A 652 -3.97 -19.67 12.22
N PRO A 653 -2.92 -20.29 12.78
CA PRO A 653 -1.68 -20.50 12.04
C PRO A 653 -1.98 -21.34 10.79
N VAL A 654 -1.62 -20.80 9.63
CA VAL A 654 -1.76 -21.49 8.35
C VAL A 654 -0.56 -22.43 8.19
N GLY A 655 -0.85 -23.72 8.10
CA GLY A 655 0.12 -24.77 7.88
C GLY A 655 -0.54 -25.95 7.18
N HIS A 656 0.25 -26.87 6.64
CA HIS A 656 -0.24 -28.11 6.05
C HIS A 656 -0.14 -29.26 7.05
N ILE A 657 -1.03 -30.24 6.93
CA ILE A 657 -0.88 -31.43 7.76
C ILE A 657 0.39 -32.18 7.33
N ASN A 658 1.12 -32.79 8.26
CA ASN A 658 2.33 -33.51 7.86
C ASN A 658 1.99 -34.69 6.95
N ASP A 659 2.80 -34.92 5.91
CA ASP A 659 2.57 -35.83 4.78
C ASP A 659 1.39 -35.40 3.85
N SER A 660 1.07 -34.09 3.79
CA SER A 660 0.08 -33.52 2.87
C SER A 660 0.36 -33.84 1.40
N LEU A 661 -0.71 -34.04 0.65
CA LEU A 661 -0.72 -34.25 -0.80
C LEU A 661 -1.12 -33.00 -1.56
N ALA A 662 -1.22 -31.85 -0.90
CA ALA A 662 -1.49 -30.57 -1.53
C ALA A 662 -0.39 -30.24 -2.56
N GLU A 663 -0.80 -29.76 -3.72
CA GLU A 663 0.11 -29.31 -4.77
C GLU A 663 0.86 -28.07 -4.29
N ASN A 664 2.18 -28.04 -4.47
CA ASN A 664 2.98 -26.85 -4.23
C ASN A 664 3.17 -26.10 -5.56
N PRO A 665 2.46 -24.98 -5.80
CA PRO A 665 2.57 -24.26 -7.07
C PRO A 665 3.92 -23.59 -7.28
N TYR A 666 4.79 -23.56 -6.26
CA TYR A 666 6.13 -22.99 -6.32
C TYR A 666 7.25 -24.03 -6.47
N ASP A 667 6.93 -25.32 -6.53
CA ASP A 667 7.90 -26.39 -6.83
C ASP A 667 7.41 -27.25 -8.00
N GLU A 668 8.16 -27.20 -9.10
CA GLU A 668 7.91 -27.98 -10.32
C GLU A 668 7.92 -29.52 -10.09
N ASN A 669 8.39 -30.00 -8.91
CA ASN A 669 8.56 -31.41 -8.60
C ASN A 669 7.52 -32.05 -7.65
N GLY A 670 6.55 -31.31 -7.08
CA GLY A 670 5.45 -31.97 -6.35
C GLY A 670 4.87 -31.26 -5.13
N VAL A 671 4.61 -32.04 -4.07
CA VAL A 671 3.90 -31.67 -2.83
C VAL A 671 4.83 -30.98 -1.82
N PHE A 672 4.28 -30.39 -0.76
CA PHE A 672 5.08 -29.80 0.33
C PHE A 672 5.96 -30.85 1.04
N ASP A 673 7.16 -30.44 1.47
CA ASP A 673 8.10 -31.30 2.19
C ASP A 673 7.51 -31.79 3.54
N PRO A 674 7.62 -33.10 3.88
CA PRO A 674 7.20 -33.61 5.18
C PRO A 674 8.06 -33.09 6.34
N LEU A 675 7.41 -32.79 7.47
CA LEU A 675 8.09 -32.55 8.74
C LEU A 675 8.67 -33.86 9.30
N THR A 676 9.91 -33.84 9.78
CA THR A 676 10.56 -34.99 10.42
C THR A 676 10.05 -35.21 11.85
N ASN A 677 8.77 -35.56 12.00
CA ASN A 677 8.12 -35.80 13.29
C ASN A 677 8.72 -37.06 13.97
N THR A 678 9.48 -36.89 15.04
CA THR A 678 10.13 -38.01 15.76
C THR A 678 9.15 -38.79 16.64
N THR A 679 8.01 -38.20 17.00
CA THR A 679 6.86 -38.83 17.64
C THR A 679 5.58 -38.37 16.92
N ARG A 680 4.65 -39.29 16.62
CA ARG A 680 3.46 -39.04 15.78
C ARG A 680 2.17 -39.39 16.52
N GLN A 681 1.90 -38.74 17.66
CA GLN A 681 0.64 -38.91 18.43
C GLN A 681 -0.54 -38.12 17.84
N TYR A 682 -0.59 -38.04 16.50
CA TYR A 682 -1.76 -37.61 15.71
C TYR A 682 -2.08 -36.13 15.71
N GLU A 683 -1.33 -35.33 16.46
CA GLU A 683 -1.42 -33.88 16.38
C GLU A 683 -0.46 -33.34 15.32
N ASP A 684 -0.90 -32.28 14.66
CA ASP A 684 -0.14 -31.56 13.65
C ASP A 684 -0.24 -30.04 13.90
N SER A 685 0.66 -29.28 13.29
CA SER A 685 0.74 -27.82 13.46
C SER A 685 -0.31 -27.05 12.65
N ALA A 686 -1.16 -27.76 11.90
CA ALA A 686 -2.00 -27.19 10.86
C ALA A 686 -3.48 -27.01 11.26
N ALA A 687 -4.04 -25.89 10.81
CA ALA A 687 -5.48 -25.64 10.73
C ALA A 687 -6.11 -26.17 9.42
N SER A 688 -5.49 -27.18 8.81
CA SER A 688 -5.97 -27.82 7.57
C SER A 688 -7.38 -28.43 7.69
N PHE A 689 -7.89 -28.54 8.92
CA PHE A 689 -9.27 -28.89 9.23
C PHE A 689 -10.31 -27.99 8.53
N PHE A 690 -10.02 -26.68 8.38
CA PHE A 690 -10.94 -25.74 7.73
C PHE A 690 -10.82 -25.73 6.21
N LEU A 691 -9.61 -25.88 5.70
CA LEU A 691 -9.30 -25.74 4.28
C LEU A 691 -9.45 -27.06 3.51
N GLY A 692 -9.50 -28.18 4.23
CA GLY A 692 -9.52 -29.51 3.65
C GLY A 692 -8.13 -29.90 3.15
N ASP A 693 -7.61 -31.01 3.67
CA ASP A 693 -6.29 -31.51 3.27
C ASP A 693 -6.37 -33.04 3.14
N THR A 694 -5.55 -33.59 2.26
CA THR A 694 -5.43 -35.04 2.06
C THR A 694 -3.98 -35.41 2.30
N PHE A 695 -3.74 -36.45 3.09
CA PHE A 695 -2.39 -36.83 3.50
C PHE A 695 -2.24 -38.34 3.60
N THR A 696 -1.00 -38.82 3.58
CA THR A 696 -0.70 -40.23 3.78
C THR A 696 -0.42 -40.51 5.26
N ALA A 697 -1.18 -41.42 5.88
CA ALA A 697 -0.98 -41.84 7.28
C ALA A 697 -0.63 -43.32 7.40
N SER A 698 0.09 -43.69 8.48
CA SER A 698 0.37 -45.09 8.82
C SER A 698 0.52 -45.31 10.32
N GLY A 699 0.39 -46.58 10.75
CA GLY A 699 0.50 -47.01 12.14
C GLY A 699 -0.50 -46.32 13.04
N ASN A 700 -0.03 -45.97 14.23
CA ASN A 700 -0.71 -45.16 15.25
C ASN A 700 -1.60 -44.04 14.63
N ARG A 701 -1.10 -43.26 13.65
CA ARG A 701 -1.85 -42.13 13.07
C ARG A 701 -3.04 -42.56 12.24
N LEU A 702 -2.88 -43.61 11.45
CA LEU A 702 -4.00 -44.22 10.75
C LEU A 702 -5.01 -44.80 11.76
N ASP A 703 -4.53 -45.47 12.83
CA ASP A 703 -5.40 -46.07 13.84
C ASP A 703 -6.29 -45.03 14.52
N TYR A 704 -5.73 -43.87 14.89
CA TYR A 704 -6.47 -42.77 15.51
C TYR A 704 -7.52 -42.15 14.58
N PHE A 705 -7.14 -41.69 13.38
CA PHE A 705 -8.12 -41.11 12.44
C PHE A 705 -9.20 -42.14 12.04
N SER A 706 -8.88 -43.44 12.07
CA SER A 706 -9.86 -44.51 11.79
C SER A 706 -10.88 -44.70 12.91
N THR A 707 -10.62 -44.28 14.16
CA THR A 707 -11.62 -44.38 15.24
C THR A 707 -12.77 -43.42 15.01
N ASN A 708 -12.46 -42.22 14.49
CA ASN A 708 -13.38 -41.11 14.34
C ASN A 708 -14.27 -40.95 15.60
N GLU A 709 -13.64 -40.81 16.76
CA GLU A 709 -14.32 -40.90 18.07
C GLU A 709 -15.45 -39.87 18.22
N LEU A 710 -15.29 -38.69 17.61
CA LEU A 710 -16.31 -37.64 17.59
C LEU A 710 -17.35 -37.78 16.46
N GLY A 711 -17.19 -38.76 15.57
CA GLY A 711 -18.13 -39.02 14.48
C GLY A 711 -18.19 -37.92 13.43
N ASP A 712 -17.05 -37.28 13.12
CA ASP A 712 -16.95 -36.26 12.08
C ASP A 712 -17.22 -36.87 10.71
N ALA A 713 -18.32 -36.47 10.08
CA ALA A 713 -18.71 -36.95 8.76
C ALA A 713 -17.78 -36.44 7.63
N LYS A 714 -16.97 -35.42 7.89
CA LYS A 714 -15.99 -34.87 6.93
C LYS A 714 -14.67 -35.64 6.94
N LEU A 715 -14.38 -36.39 8.01
CA LEU A 715 -13.20 -37.25 8.08
C LEU A 715 -13.46 -38.56 7.32
N THR A 716 -12.66 -38.82 6.29
CA THR A 716 -12.72 -40.07 5.53
C THR A 716 -11.35 -40.74 5.53
N VAL A 717 -11.32 -42.05 5.77
CA VAL A 717 -10.12 -42.88 5.73
C VAL A 717 -10.37 -43.98 4.71
N SER A 718 -9.53 -44.03 3.66
CA SER A 718 -9.71 -44.92 2.49
C SER A 718 -8.55 -45.86 2.26
#